data_AF-A0A923XH41-F1
#
_entry.id   AF-A0A923XH41-F1
#
_cell.length_a   1.000
_cell.length_b   1.000
_cell.length_c   1.000
_cell.angle_alpha   90.00
_cell.angle_beta   90.00
_cell.angle_gamma   90.00
#
_symmetry.space_group_name_H-M   'P 1'
#
loop_
_entity.id
_entity.type
_entity.pdbx_description
1 polymer ?
#
loop_
_entity_poly.entity_id
_entity_poly.type
_entity_poly.pdbx_seq_one_letter_code
_entity_poly.pdbx_strand_id
1 'polypeptide(L)'
;MKREIDCDLVLPMQPVSRDVLQEKYLKDGETTADELYQRVAGALASVEAEGLREKYRALFLENLQAGAIGAGRIMSAAGSALQSTLINCFVQPVGDCIQGVDDAGFPGIYEALREAAETMRRGGGVGYDFSRIRPRGAGVSSTASVASGPCSYIDVFDHSCATVESAGSRRGAQMGVLRIDHPDVLEFITAKRKPGRWSNFNVSVAVTDEFMRVLQAGEDWPLVHRARPGAALLAQGASQRADGLWVYRTLPAQQLWDTVMGSAYDFAEPGILFTDTINRDNNLRACEQIVATNPCGEQPLPPYGCCDLGPVILPRFVAHPFAVGGTACFEFERFAQAVALQVRALDNVLDLTFWPLPQQRVEAMAKRRIGVGFTGLGNALAMLCLRYDAAEGRDMAVRIARCMRDAAYQASVALAREKGAFPLFDAASYLEAGTCASRLDPALQESIRQHGIRNSHLLSIAPTGTVSLAFADNASNGIEPAFSWTYRRKKREADGSSTDYQVEDHAWRLYRALGGDVSQLPPYFVSALQMPAAAHLAMMEAVQPFVDTAISKTVNIPVDYPYQDFKGLYLQAWQAGLKGLATYRPNSILGSVLDTGVVLEVAATATAPVADPMRAVIESRPRGALASVAEKIEYWTQQGRQTLYLVVSFLPLADGRERAIEFFMPVGQSGQSQQWITSSMRMLSLAARGGFLERALADMRKVAWDRGPVRLGTYTRADGSEVPLWHDSEVAAIAYAIQNIIGRRGGVDVAPLTTPRHGAELAAMSGAKCPECGANAMVRKDGCDFCTECGHVGACG
;
A
#
# COMPACT_ATOMS: atom_id res chain seq x y z
N MET A 1 3.04 -15.89 -55.03
CA MET A 1 4.11 -14.98 -54.58
C MET A 1 4.33 -15.26 -53.09
N LYS A 2 5.25 -16.17 -52.73
CA LYS A 2 5.58 -16.47 -51.33
C LYS A 2 6.34 -15.25 -50.81
N ARG A 3 5.74 -14.44 -49.92
CA ARG A 3 6.49 -13.43 -49.18
C ARG A 3 7.56 -14.18 -48.38
N GLU A 4 8.83 -13.83 -48.53
CA GLU A 4 9.85 -14.18 -47.55
C GLU A 4 9.38 -13.59 -46.22
N ILE A 5 9.03 -14.45 -45.26
CA ILE A 5 8.56 -14.03 -43.94
C ILE A 5 9.82 -13.81 -43.11
N ASP A 6 10.10 -12.55 -42.81
CA ASP A 6 11.16 -12.16 -41.90
C ASP A 6 10.81 -12.66 -40.48
N CYS A 7 11.63 -13.57 -39.95
CA CYS A 7 11.45 -14.12 -38.62
C CYS A 7 11.94 -13.15 -37.52
N ASP A 8 12.68 -12.10 -37.89
CA ASP A 8 13.25 -11.08 -36.99
C ASP A 8 12.41 -9.78 -37.00
N LEU A 9 11.13 -9.90 -37.34
CA LEU A 9 10.21 -8.76 -37.46
C LEU A 9 10.14 -7.94 -36.16
N VAL A 10 10.61 -6.69 -36.22
CA VAL A 10 10.47 -5.72 -35.13
C VAL A 10 9.13 -4.99 -35.25
N LEU A 11 8.23 -5.24 -34.30
CA LEU A 11 6.95 -4.53 -34.24
C LEU A 11 7.13 -3.06 -33.85
N PRO A 12 6.36 -2.13 -34.46
CA PRO A 12 6.34 -0.76 -33.98
C PRO A 12 5.75 -0.71 -32.56
N MET A 13 6.40 0.07 -31.70
CA MET A 13 5.97 0.31 -30.32
C MET A 13 4.56 0.92 -30.29
N GLN A 14 3.70 0.40 -29.41
CA GLN A 14 2.33 0.90 -29.24
C GLN A 14 2.33 2.34 -28.69
N PRO A 15 1.32 3.17 -29.02
CA PRO A 15 1.21 4.52 -28.49
C PRO A 15 1.25 4.57 -26.96
N VAL A 16 0.51 3.67 -26.29
CA VAL A 16 0.51 3.60 -24.82
C VAL A 16 1.89 3.25 -24.24
N SER A 17 2.64 2.36 -24.89
CA SER A 17 4.00 1.99 -24.45
C SER A 17 4.96 3.16 -24.61
N ARG A 18 4.84 3.90 -25.72
CA ARG A 18 5.60 5.12 -25.97
C ARG A 18 5.32 6.19 -24.93
N ASP A 19 4.06 6.45 -24.64
CA ASP A 19 3.66 7.49 -23.69
C ASP A 19 4.14 7.14 -22.27
N VAL A 20 4.03 5.86 -21.89
CA VAL A 20 4.54 5.39 -20.59
C VAL A 20 6.06 5.45 -20.53
N LEU A 21 6.77 5.10 -21.61
CA LEU A 21 8.22 5.24 -21.71
C LEU A 21 8.64 6.71 -21.52
N GLN A 22 8.02 7.62 -22.28
CA GLN A 22 8.29 9.06 -22.24
C GLN A 22 7.99 9.66 -20.86
N GLU A 23 6.83 9.37 -20.29
CA GLU A 23 6.39 9.98 -19.03
C GLU A 23 7.19 9.47 -17.83
N LYS A 24 7.49 8.17 -17.77
CA LYS A 24 8.00 7.54 -16.55
C LYS A 24 9.49 7.26 -16.54
N TYR A 25 10.13 7.24 -17.71
CA TYR A 25 11.48 6.66 -17.85
C TYR A 25 12.47 7.57 -18.56
N LEU A 26 12.09 8.20 -19.68
CA LEU A 26 12.96 9.14 -20.37
C LEU A 26 13.24 10.38 -19.50
N LYS A 27 14.46 10.90 -19.60
CA LYS A 27 14.93 12.14 -18.97
C LYS A 27 15.20 13.22 -20.01
N ASP A 28 15.48 14.43 -19.54
CA ASP A 28 15.75 15.58 -20.40
C ASP A 28 16.86 15.25 -21.42
N GLY A 29 16.54 15.40 -22.70
CA GLY A 29 17.44 15.06 -23.82
C GLY A 29 17.31 13.63 -24.34
N GLU A 30 16.55 12.75 -23.68
CA GLU A 30 16.28 11.39 -24.16
C GLU A 30 14.95 11.33 -24.92
N THR A 31 14.97 10.63 -26.06
CA THR A 31 13.82 10.44 -26.95
C THR A 31 13.55 8.97 -27.25
N THR A 32 14.53 8.10 -27.03
CA THR A 32 14.47 6.67 -27.34
C THR A 32 14.83 5.80 -26.15
N ALA A 33 14.41 4.52 -26.20
CA ALA A 33 14.81 3.53 -25.20
C ALA A 33 16.32 3.25 -25.21
N ASP A 34 16.99 3.32 -26.37
CA ASP A 34 18.43 3.11 -26.48
C ASP A 34 19.24 4.20 -25.78
N GLU A 35 18.85 5.48 -25.89
CA GLU A 35 19.48 6.57 -25.13
C GLU A 35 19.35 6.35 -23.62
N LEU A 36 18.16 5.92 -23.17
CA LEU A 36 17.94 5.52 -21.78
C LEU A 36 18.84 4.34 -21.39
N TYR A 37 18.97 3.32 -22.23
CA TYR A 37 19.83 2.17 -21.96
C TYR A 37 21.30 2.59 -21.85
N GLN A 38 21.77 3.51 -22.68
CA GLN A 38 23.12 4.07 -22.58
C GLN A 38 23.35 4.79 -21.25
N ARG A 39 22.38 5.58 -20.77
CA ARG A 39 22.43 6.20 -19.44
C ARG A 39 22.51 5.16 -18.33
N VAL A 40 21.59 4.19 -18.34
CA VAL A 40 21.52 3.16 -17.30
C VAL A 40 22.80 2.30 -17.30
N ALA A 41 23.26 1.85 -18.46
CA ALA A 41 24.50 1.06 -18.59
C ALA A 41 25.73 1.84 -18.11
N GLY A 42 25.84 3.13 -18.46
CA GLY A 42 26.91 4.00 -17.97
C GLY A 42 26.92 4.14 -16.45
N ALA A 43 25.73 4.29 -15.85
CA ALA A 43 25.59 4.38 -14.40
C ALA A 43 25.98 3.07 -13.69
N LEU A 44 25.49 1.93 -14.18
CA LEU A 44 25.82 0.61 -13.63
C LEU A 44 27.32 0.30 -13.73
N ALA A 45 27.96 0.69 -14.83
CA ALA A 45 29.38 0.50 -15.03
C ALA A 45 30.26 1.43 -14.19
N SER A 46 29.72 2.56 -13.70
CA SER A 46 30.50 3.52 -12.90
C SER A 46 31.00 2.95 -11.57
N VAL A 47 30.31 1.93 -11.05
CA VAL A 47 30.67 1.17 -9.83
C VAL A 47 31.88 0.27 -10.05
N GLU A 48 32.13 -0.15 -11.29
CA GLU A 48 33.27 -1.00 -11.62
C GLU A 48 34.59 -0.24 -11.48
N ALA A 49 35.67 -1.00 -11.26
CA ALA A 49 37.03 -0.46 -11.26
C ALA A 49 37.31 0.30 -12.57
N GLU A 50 38.08 1.38 -12.50
CA GLU A 50 38.26 2.34 -13.61
C GLU A 50 38.62 1.67 -14.95
N GLY A 51 39.55 0.72 -14.96
CA GLY A 51 39.96 -0.01 -16.17
C GLY A 51 38.93 -1.00 -16.73
N LEU A 52 37.86 -1.30 -16.00
CA LEU A 52 36.78 -2.21 -16.41
C LEU A 52 35.49 -1.49 -16.81
N ARG A 53 35.39 -0.17 -16.57
CA ARG A 53 34.15 0.59 -16.77
C ARG A 53 33.66 0.54 -18.21
N GLU A 54 34.52 0.81 -19.20
CA GLU A 54 34.10 0.77 -20.61
C GLU A 54 33.67 -0.62 -21.07
N LYS A 55 34.38 -1.67 -20.62
CA LYS A 55 34.00 -3.06 -20.89
C LYS A 55 32.60 -3.37 -20.35
N TYR A 56 32.36 -3.08 -19.07
CA TYR A 56 31.06 -3.39 -18.46
C TYR A 56 29.95 -2.46 -18.93
N ARG A 57 30.26 -1.23 -19.31
CA ARG A 57 29.30 -0.33 -19.97
C ARG A 57 28.78 -0.96 -21.27
N ALA A 58 29.68 -1.48 -22.11
CA ALA A 58 29.29 -2.15 -23.35
C ALA A 58 28.46 -3.41 -23.06
N LEU A 59 28.90 -4.25 -22.12
CA LEU A 59 28.18 -5.49 -21.76
C LEU A 59 26.81 -5.21 -21.14
N PHE A 60 26.66 -4.20 -20.27
CA PHE A 60 25.36 -3.84 -19.71
C PHE A 60 24.43 -3.23 -20.75
N LEU A 61 24.95 -2.44 -21.70
CA LEU A 61 24.15 -1.91 -22.79
C LEU A 61 23.62 -3.04 -23.68
N GLU A 62 24.48 -3.98 -24.07
CA GLU A 62 24.10 -5.17 -24.83
C GLU A 62 23.05 -6.01 -24.07
N ASN A 63 23.23 -6.18 -22.76
CA ASN A 63 22.29 -6.94 -21.93
C ASN A 63 20.90 -6.28 -21.85
N LEU A 64 20.85 -4.95 -21.70
CA LEU A 64 19.61 -4.17 -21.72
C LEU A 64 18.89 -4.30 -23.07
N GLN A 65 19.65 -4.24 -24.18
CA GLN A 65 19.13 -4.41 -25.54
C GLN A 65 18.65 -5.84 -25.81
N ALA A 66 19.31 -6.84 -25.23
CA ALA A 66 18.87 -8.24 -25.27
C ALA A 66 17.58 -8.50 -24.46
N GLY A 67 17.17 -7.54 -23.61
CA GLY A 67 15.91 -7.60 -22.86
C GLY A 67 16.05 -7.93 -21.38
N ALA A 68 17.27 -7.95 -20.83
CA ALA A 68 17.49 -8.01 -19.39
C ALA A 68 17.52 -6.59 -18.81
N ILE A 69 16.37 -6.15 -18.30
CA ILE A 69 16.16 -4.76 -17.87
C ILE A 69 16.14 -4.63 -16.35
N GLY A 70 16.47 -3.44 -15.85
CA GLY A 70 16.20 -3.10 -14.46
C GLY A 70 14.70 -2.95 -14.20
N ALA A 71 14.28 -3.08 -12.95
CA ALA A 71 12.92 -2.72 -12.57
C ALA A 71 12.70 -1.20 -12.64
N GLY A 72 11.45 -0.79 -12.44
CA GLY A 72 11.03 0.55 -12.81
C GLY A 72 11.72 1.71 -12.08
N ARG A 73 12.44 1.47 -10.98
CA ARG A 73 13.24 2.50 -10.26
C ARG A 73 14.62 2.65 -10.89
N ILE A 74 15.31 1.54 -11.15
CA ILE A 74 16.57 1.50 -11.90
C ILE A 74 16.42 2.19 -13.25
N MET A 75 15.44 1.77 -14.06
CA MET A 75 15.28 2.30 -15.43
C MET A 75 14.92 3.79 -15.45
N SER A 76 14.24 4.28 -14.42
CA SER A 76 13.91 5.70 -14.34
C SER A 76 15.08 6.53 -13.83
N ALA A 77 15.79 6.10 -12.78
CA ALA A 77 16.66 7.00 -12.02
C ALA A 77 18.17 6.75 -12.17
N ALA A 78 18.62 5.56 -12.57
CA ALA A 78 20.06 5.29 -12.70
C ALA A 78 20.71 6.26 -13.70
N GLY A 79 21.80 6.90 -13.31
CA GLY A 79 22.51 7.89 -14.14
C GLY A 79 21.83 9.25 -14.29
N SER A 80 20.73 9.49 -13.56
CA SER A 80 20.07 10.80 -13.50
C SER A 80 20.58 11.61 -12.29
N ALA A 81 20.31 12.91 -12.28
CA ALA A 81 20.61 13.78 -11.14
C ALA A 81 19.64 13.58 -9.94
N LEU A 82 18.64 12.70 -10.07
CA LEU A 82 17.64 12.46 -9.04
C LEU A 82 18.26 11.69 -7.87
N GLN A 83 18.11 12.22 -6.65
CA GLN A 83 18.50 11.53 -5.41
C GLN A 83 17.44 10.54 -4.93
N SER A 84 16.90 9.73 -5.85
CA SER A 84 15.94 8.66 -5.56
C SER A 84 16.65 7.32 -5.34
N THR A 85 16.04 6.43 -4.58
CA THR A 85 16.54 5.06 -4.46
C THR A 85 16.28 4.28 -5.75
N LEU A 86 17.23 3.44 -6.14
CA LEU A 86 17.09 2.46 -7.22
C LEU A 86 16.42 1.16 -6.74
N ILE A 87 16.26 1.00 -5.43
CA ILE A 87 15.68 -0.18 -4.79
C ILE A 87 14.14 -0.11 -4.82
N ASN A 88 13.50 -1.22 -5.16
CA ASN A 88 12.05 -1.28 -5.28
C ASN A 88 11.35 -1.64 -3.97
N CYS A 89 11.92 -2.60 -3.24
CA CYS A 89 11.21 -3.32 -2.19
C CYS A 89 11.92 -3.15 -0.85
N PHE A 90 11.15 -2.83 0.20
CA PHE A 90 11.62 -2.65 1.56
C PHE A 90 10.65 -3.30 2.57
N VAL A 91 11.18 -3.74 3.70
CA VAL A 91 10.40 -4.05 4.91
C VAL A 91 10.89 -3.21 6.07
N GLN A 92 9.98 -2.49 6.72
CA GLN A 92 10.24 -1.61 7.84
C GLN A 92 9.70 -2.25 9.14
N PRO A 93 10.51 -2.44 10.18
CA PRO A 93 10.00 -2.88 11.47
C PRO A 93 9.18 -1.80 12.16
N VAL A 94 8.21 -2.23 12.97
CA VAL A 94 7.41 -1.37 13.84
C VAL A 94 7.40 -1.97 15.25
N GLY A 95 7.98 -1.27 16.22
CA GLY A 95 8.10 -1.67 17.63
C GLY A 95 6.88 -1.29 18.47
N ASP A 96 6.75 -1.92 19.64
CA ASP A 96 5.62 -1.69 20.57
C ASP A 96 5.84 -0.51 21.53
N CYS A 97 6.20 0.65 20.99
CA CYS A 97 6.30 1.90 21.72
C CYS A 97 5.88 3.07 20.82
N ILE A 98 5.48 4.19 21.42
CA ILE A 98 5.04 5.36 20.65
C ILE A 98 6.24 6.06 20.00
N GLN A 99 7.31 6.22 20.77
CA GLN A 99 8.54 6.92 20.39
C GLN A 99 9.78 6.15 20.86
N GLY A 100 10.92 6.41 20.22
CA GLY A 100 12.22 5.81 20.52
C GLY A 100 12.38 4.42 19.94
N VAL A 101 12.84 3.48 20.77
CA VAL A 101 12.96 2.06 20.45
C VAL A 101 12.26 1.23 21.51
N ASP A 102 11.70 0.10 21.14
CA ASP A 102 11.12 -0.85 22.10
C ASP A 102 12.20 -1.72 22.76
N ASP A 103 11.80 -2.56 23.72
CA ASP A 103 12.73 -3.43 24.47
C ASP A 103 13.53 -4.41 23.59
N ALA A 104 13.05 -4.66 22.36
CA ALA A 104 13.72 -5.51 21.38
C ALA A 104 14.54 -4.70 20.35
N GLY A 105 14.67 -3.39 20.55
CA GLY A 105 15.45 -2.49 19.70
C GLY A 105 14.75 -2.08 18.40
N PHE A 106 13.45 -2.36 18.24
CA PHE A 106 12.70 -1.92 17.06
C PHE A 106 12.24 -0.47 17.21
N PRO A 107 12.22 0.32 16.10
CA PRO A 107 11.78 1.70 16.16
C PRO A 107 10.32 1.81 16.61
N GLY A 108 10.00 2.80 17.43
CA GLY A 108 8.64 3.11 17.81
C GLY A 108 7.75 3.44 16.61
N ILE A 109 6.44 3.50 16.85
CA ILE A 109 5.43 3.63 15.80
C ILE A 109 5.64 4.91 14.97
N TYR A 110 5.94 6.05 15.61
CA TYR A 110 6.13 7.31 14.88
C TYR A 110 7.50 7.42 14.22
N GLU A 111 8.54 6.77 14.77
CA GLU A 111 9.85 6.65 14.13
C GLU A 111 9.75 5.78 12.88
N ALA A 112 9.09 4.63 12.97
CA ALA A 112 8.85 3.74 11.84
C ALA A 112 8.02 4.44 10.75
N LEU A 113 7.00 5.23 11.12
CA LEU A 113 6.23 6.04 10.20
C LEU A 113 7.10 7.08 9.47
N ARG A 114 7.94 7.80 10.21
CA ARG A 114 8.88 8.79 9.64
C ARG A 114 9.88 8.13 8.69
N GLU A 115 10.46 7.01 9.10
CA GLU A 115 11.41 6.20 8.32
C GLU A 115 10.78 5.67 7.02
N ALA A 116 9.56 5.19 7.10
CA ALA A 116 8.82 4.72 5.94
C ALA A 116 8.41 5.85 4.99
N ALA A 117 8.00 7.01 5.52
CA ALA A 117 7.70 8.19 4.71
C ALA A 117 8.93 8.63 3.91
N GLU A 118 10.13 8.65 4.51
CA GLU A 118 11.36 8.95 3.79
C GLU A 118 11.68 7.90 2.71
N THR A 119 11.48 6.62 3.03
CA THR A 119 11.67 5.52 2.07
C THR A 119 10.74 5.64 0.87
N MET A 120 9.46 5.91 1.10
CA MET A 120 8.45 6.09 0.05
C MET A 120 8.69 7.35 -0.78
N ARG A 121 9.06 8.47 -0.12
CA ARG A 121 9.43 9.72 -0.79
C ARG A 121 10.55 9.50 -1.80
N ARG A 122 11.54 8.66 -1.46
CA ARG A 122 12.65 8.30 -2.37
C ARG A 122 12.30 7.26 -3.42
N GLY A 123 11.16 6.57 -3.31
CA GLY A 123 10.70 5.62 -4.32
C GLY A 123 10.43 4.18 -3.84
N GLY A 124 10.75 3.84 -2.59
CA GLY A 124 10.57 2.47 -2.09
C GLY A 124 9.11 2.12 -1.82
N GLY A 125 8.70 0.90 -2.19
CA GLY A 125 7.48 0.28 -1.65
C GLY A 125 7.80 -0.39 -0.32
N VAL A 126 6.96 -0.20 0.71
CA VAL A 126 7.30 -0.57 2.10
C VAL A 126 6.29 -1.56 2.67
N GLY A 127 6.78 -2.69 3.18
CA GLY A 127 6.00 -3.61 3.98
C GLY A 127 6.27 -3.49 5.48
N TYR A 128 5.31 -3.91 6.29
CA TYR A 128 5.39 -3.87 7.75
C TYR A 128 4.81 -5.14 8.37
N ASP A 129 5.40 -5.56 9.48
CA ASP A 129 4.75 -6.46 10.43
C ASP A 129 4.22 -5.65 11.62
N PHE A 130 2.89 -5.56 11.72
CA PHE A 130 2.22 -4.83 12.81
C PHE A 130 1.96 -5.70 14.04
N SER A 131 2.36 -6.97 14.03
CA SER A 131 2.02 -7.95 15.09
C SER A 131 2.76 -7.72 16.41
N ARG A 132 3.77 -6.85 16.42
CA ARG A 132 4.47 -6.43 17.65
C ARG A 132 3.65 -5.43 18.45
N ILE A 133 2.83 -4.61 17.78
CA ILE A 133 2.04 -3.57 18.43
C ILE A 133 1.00 -4.24 19.32
N ARG A 134 0.94 -3.84 20.58
CA ARG A 134 0.02 -4.43 21.54
C ARG A 134 -1.45 -4.31 21.10
N PRO A 135 -2.28 -5.31 21.43
CA PRO A 135 -3.66 -5.32 21.02
C PRO A 135 -4.51 -4.24 21.70
N ARG A 136 -5.66 -3.95 21.10
CA ARG A 136 -6.70 -3.13 21.69
C ARG A 136 -7.06 -3.66 23.08
N GLY A 137 -7.15 -2.75 24.05
CA GLY A 137 -7.48 -3.14 25.43
C GLY A 137 -6.29 -3.65 26.26
N ALA A 138 -5.09 -3.77 25.68
CA ALA A 138 -3.87 -4.01 26.46
C ALA A 138 -3.59 -2.84 27.41
N GLY A 139 -3.03 -3.12 28.60
CA GLY A 139 -2.71 -2.07 29.58
C GLY A 139 -1.51 -1.22 29.14
N VAL A 140 -1.58 0.09 29.41
CA VAL A 140 -0.46 1.03 29.25
C VAL A 140 -0.09 1.58 30.62
N SER A 141 1.03 1.09 31.16
CA SER A 141 1.45 1.36 32.54
C SER A 141 1.75 2.83 32.82
N SER A 142 2.35 3.54 31.86
CA SER A 142 2.77 4.94 32.03
C SER A 142 1.61 5.93 32.13
N THR A 143 0.47 5.63 31.49
CA THR A 143 -0.70 6.52 31.41
C THR A 143 -1.94 5.96 32.10
N ALA A 144 -1.85 4.78 32.72
CA ALA A 144 -2.98 4.05 33.28
C ALA A 144 -4.17 3.92 32.32
N SER A 145 -3.88 3.78 31.01
CA SER A 145 -4.88 3.72 29.94
C SER A 145 -4.85 2.37 29.22
N VAL A 146 -5.70 2.22 28.20
CA VAL A 146 -5.74 1.04 27.32
C VAL A 146 -5.27 1.39 25.92
N ALA A 147 -4.62 0.44 25.25
CA ALA A 147 -4.13 0.60 23.90
C ALA A 147 -5.26 0.58 22.85
N SER A 148 -5.04 1.26 21.72
CA SER A 148 -5.96 1.32 20.57
C SER A 148 -5.85 0.14 19.60
N GLY A 149 -4.74 -0.62 19.65
CA GLY A 149 -4.45 -1.76 18.76
C GLY A 149 -3.76 -1.39 17.44
N PRO A 150 -3.15 -2.35 16.73
CA PRO A 150 -2.42 -2.13 15.48
C PRO A 150 -3.29 -1.53 14.38
N CYS A 151 -4.56 -1.96 14.22
CA CYS A 151 -5.44 -1.48 13.16
C CYS A 151 -5.64 0.04 13.18
N SER A 152 -5.65 0.65 14.37
CA SER A 152 -5.73 2.11 14.52
C SER A 152 -4.46 2.82 14.06
N TYR A 153 -3.29 2.19 14.18
CA TYR A 153 -2.03 2.76 13.71
C TYR A 153 -1.84 2.54 12.21
N ILE A 154 -2.34 1.42 11.66
CA ILE A 154 -2.39 1.23 10.20
C ILE A 154 -3.19 2.36 9.54
N ASP A 155 -4.28 2.82 10.17
CA ASP A 155 -5.01 4.00 9.69
C ASP A 155 -4.07 5.24 9.58
N VAL A 156 -3.16 5.45 10.54
CA VAL A 156 -2.19 6.58 10.49
C VAL A 156 -1.20 6.42 9.34
N PHE A 157 -0.66 5.22 9.14
CA PHE A 157 0.26 4.92 8.05
C PHE A 157 -0.41 5.10 6.67
N ASP A 158 -1.69 4.75 6.55
CA ASP A 158 -2.46 4.89 5.31
C ASP A 158 -2.64 6.37 4.95
N HIS A 159 -3.02 7.21 5.92
CA HIS A 159 -3.16 8.67 5.72
C HIS A 159 -1.80 9.35 5.41
N SER A 160 -0.72 8.88 6.03
CA SER A 160 0.63 9.39 5.73
C SER A 160 1.01 9.09 4.27
N CYS A 161 0.80 7.85 3.81
CA CYS A 161 1.09 7.46 2.43
C CYS A 161 0.23 8.21 1.41
N ALA A 162 -1.02 8.53 1.73
CA ALA A 162 -1.88 9.36 0.87
C ALA A 162 -1.33 10.78 0.67
N THR A 163 -0.48 11.26 1.59
CA THR A 163 0.12 12.60 1.56
C THR A 163 1.51 12.60 0.91
N VAL A 164 2.25 11.49 1.01
CA VAL A 164 3.61 11.37 0.46
C VAL A 164 3.55 11.01 -1.02
N GLU A 165 3.79 11.98 -1.90
CA GLU A 165 4.07 11.71 -3.31
C GLU A 165 5.43 10.99 -3.43
N SER A 166 5.43 9.79 -4.02
CA SER A 166 6.67 9.07 -4.28
C SER A 166 7.40 9.73 -5.46
N ALA A 167 8.73 9.86 -5.38
CA ALA A 167 9.53 10.43 -6.46
C ALA A 167 9.15 9.83 -7.84
N GLY A 168 8.77 10.72 -8.78
CA GLY A 168 8.49 10.40 -10.18
C GLY A 168 7.07 9.90 -10.49
N SER A 169 6.04 10.74 -10.27
CA SER A 169 4.63 10.52 -10.66
C SER A 169 3.96 9.22 -10.16
N ARG A 170 4.52 8.57 -9.13
CA ARG A 170 4.00 7.31 -8.58
C ARG A 170 3.38 7.52 -7.20
N ARG A 171 2.26 6.85 -6.92
CA ARG A 171 1.70 6.76 -5.56
C ARG A 171 2.53 5.78 -4.72
N GLY A 172 2.66 6.04 -3.42
CA GLY A 172 3.22 5.07 -2.48
C GLY A 172 2.36 3.81 -2.43
N ALA A 173 3.00 2.66 -2.22
CA ALA A 173 2.34 1.37 -2.06
C ALA A 173 2.90 0.68 -0.83
N GLN A 174 2.02 0.09 -0.03
CA GLN A 174 2.38 -0.50 1.26
C GLN A 174 1.84 -1.93 1.42
N MET A 175 2.51 -2.74 2.25
CA MET A 175 2.00 -4.04 2.73
C MET A 175 1.84 -4.00 4.24
N GLY A 176 0.66 -4.35 4.75
CA GLY A 176 0.43 -4.60 6.17
C GLY A 176 0.33 -6.10 6.42
N VAL A 177 1.13 -6.61 7.36
CA VAL A 177 1.06 -8.01 7.79
C VAL A 177 0.66 -8.08 9.25
N LEU A 178 -0.23 -9.02 9.57
CA LEU A 178 -0.59 -9.38 10.94
C LEU A 178 -0.66 -10.90 11.09
N ARG A 179 -0.12 -11.44 12.19
CA ARG A 179 -0.18 -12.89 12.47
C ARG A 179 -1.60 -13.37 12.73
N ILE A 180 -1.88 -14.61 12.33
CA ILE A 180 -3.17 -15.28 12.51
C ILE A 180 -3.55 -15.46 14.00
N ASP A 181 -2.56 -15.44 14.90
CA ASP A 181 -2.73 -15.54 16.35
C ASP A 181 -2.85 -14.18 17.06
N HIS A 182 -2.79 -13.06 16.34
CA HIS A 182 -2.86 -11.75 16.98
C HIS A 182 -4.29 -11.46 17.49
N PRO A 183 -4.50 -10.94 18.73
CA PRO A 183 -5.84 -10.69 19.27
C PRO A 183 -6.75 -9.77 18.45
N ASP A 184 -6.16 -8.85 17.67
CA ASP A 184 -6.90 -7.96 16.77
C ASP A 184 -7.01 -8.48 15.32
N VAL A 185 -6.66 -9.75 15.05
CA VAL A 185 -6.65 -10.30 13.68
C VAL A 185 -8.02 -10.25 13.00
N LEU A 186 -9.12 -10.41 13.72
CA LEU A 186 -10.47 -10.29 13.15
C LEU A 186 -10.78 -8.87 12.68
N GLU A 187 -10.35 -7.83 13.43
CA GLU A 187 -10.48 -6.44 12.98
C GLU A 187 -9.65 -6.22 11.71
N PHE A 188 -8.44 -6.76 11.67
CA PHE A 188 -7.53 -6.66 10.53
C PHE A 188 -8.08 -7.33 9.27
N ILE A 189 -8.55 -8.58 9.36
CA ILE A 189 -9.12 -9.33 8.23
C ILE A 189 -10.31 -8.57 7.62
N THR A 190 -11.14 -7.97 8.45
CA THR A 190 -12.40 -7.34 8.03
C THR A 190 -12.25 -5.85 7.69
N ALA A 191 -11.08 -5.26 7.90
CA ALA A 191 -10.89 -3.80 7.85
C ALA A 191 -11.24 -3.20 6.48
N LYS A 192 -10.79 -3.82 5.38
CA LYS A 192 -11.03 -3.35 4.01
C LYS A 192 -12.42 -3.68 3.46
N ARG A 193 -13.26 -4.36 4.25
CA ARG A 193 -14.71 -4.45 3.95
C ARG A 193 -15.38 -3.07 4.01
N LYS A 194 -14.78 -2.13 4.76
CA LYS A 194 -15.18 -0.72 4.75
C LYS A 194 -14.54 -0.01 3.54
N PRO A 195 -15.33 0.47 2.56
CA PRO A 195 -14.79 1.18 1.40
C PRO A 195 -13.89 2.35 1.81
N GLY A 196 -12.75 2.49 1.13
CA GLY A 196 -11.79 3.58 1.32
C GLY A 196 -10.84 3.41 2.50
N ARG A 197 -11.08 2.51 3.46
CA ARG A 197 -10.13 2.23 4.55
C ARG A 197 -8.94 1.45 4.00
N TRP A 198 -7.72 1.90 4.27
CA TRP A 198 -6.47 1.24 3.86
C TRP A 198 -6.30 1.14 2.34
N SER A 199 -6.64 2.22 1.64
CA SER A 199 -6.60 2.26 0.17
C SER A 199 -5.16 2.25 -0.39
N ASN A 200 -4.16 2.59 0.43
CA ASN A 200 -2.74 2.56 0.03
C ASN A 200 -2.01 1.31 0.52
N PHE A 201 -2.73 0.36 1.10
CA PHE A 201 -2.20 -0.90 1.61
C PHE A 201 -2.78 -2.08 0.83
N ASN A 202 -1.93 -3.03 0.49
CA ASN A 202 -2.32 -4.43 0.46
C ASN A 202 -2.20 -4.98 1.88
N VAL A 203 -3.08 -5.90 2.27
CA VAL A 203 -2.96 -6.60 3.56
C VAL A 203 -2.86 -8.10 3.39
N SER A 204 -2.05 -8.73 4.24
CA SER A 204 -1.94 -10.20 4.29
C SER A 204 -1.89 -10.71 5.72
N VAL A 205 -2.46 -11.89 5.94
CA VAL A 205 -2.36 -12.59 7.23
C VAL A 205 -1.19 -13.56 7.18
N ALA A 206 -0.32 -13.49 8.19
CA ALA A 206 0.77 -14.43 8.38
C ALA A 206 0.24 -15.70 9.07
N VAL A 207 0.31 -16.83 8.36
CA VAL A 207 -0.23 -18.12 8.77
C VAL A 207 0.90 -19.13 8.95
N THR A 208 0.86 -19.86 10.07
CA THR A 208 1.85 -20.89 10.42
C THR A 208 1.35 -22.29 10.03
N ASP A 209 2.28 -23.23 9.89
CA ASP A 209 2.00 -24.66 9.68
C ASP A 209 1.25 -25.25 10.88
N GLU A 210 1.46 -24.69 12.08
CA GLU A 210 0.70 -25.05 13.29
C GLU A 210 -0.79 -24.68 13.15
N PHE A 211 -1.10 -23.44 12.75
CA PHE A 211 -2.49 -23.03 12.54
C PHE A 211 -3.18 -23.92 11.50
N MET A 212 -2.51 -24.22 10.39
CA MET A 212 -3.10 -25.07 9.34
C MET A 212 -3.39 -26.48 9.85
N ARG A 213 -2.53 -27.05 10.70
CA ARG A 213 -2.78 -28.36 11.34
C ARG A 213 -3.95 -28.32 12.33
N VAL A 214 -4.03 -27.29 13.19
CA VAL A 214 -5.17 -27.08 14.12
C VAL A 214 -6.48 -26.90 13.35
N LEU A 215 -6.45 -26.13 12.26
CA LEU A 215 -7.59 -25.94 11.36
C LEU A 215 -8.08 -27.28 10.79
N GLN A 216 -7.17 -28.11 10.29
CA GLN A 216 -7.53 -29.44 9.77
C GLN A 216 -8.06 -30.39 10.84
N ALA A 217 -7.58 -30.27 12.09
CA ALA A 217 -8.07 -31.04 13.22
C ALA A 217 -9.42 -30.56 13.77
N GLY A 218 -9.92 -29.39 13.32
CA GLY A 218 -11.15 -28.79 13.83
C GLY A 218 -11.02 -28.29 15.27
N GLU A 219 -9.80 -27.90 15.67
CA GLU A 219 -9.47 -27.51 17.04
C GLU A 219 -9.55 -25.98 17.25
N ASP A 220 -9.46 -25.58 18.52
CA ASP A 220 -9.44 -24.19 18.94
C ASP A 220 -8.06 -23.56 18.79
N TRP A 221 -8.02 -22.28 18.42
CA TRP A 221 -6.83 -21.46 18.25
C TRP A 221 -6.78 -20.31 19.28
N PRO A 222 -5.73 -20.22 20.10
CA PRO A 222 -5.57 -19.13 21.05
C PRO A 222 -5.04 -17.86 20.35
N LEU A 223 -5.67 -16.73 20.62
CA LEU A 223 -5.18 -15.41 20.23
C LEU A 223 -4.29 -14.83 21.33
N VAL A 224 -3.02 -14.60 21.00
CA VAL A 224 -1.96 -14.37 21.99
C VAL A 224 -1.11 -13.13 21.72
N HIS A 225 -0.65 -12.48 22.79
CA HIS A 225 0.32 -11.39 22.70
C HIS A 225 1.18 -11.28 23.97
N ARG A 226 2.39 -10.71 23.86
CA ARG A 226 3.30 -10.49 25.01
C ARG A 226 2.77 -9.45 26.01
N ALA A 227 2.05 -8.46 25.50
CA ALA A 227 1.50 -7.38 26.30
C ALA A 227 0.41 -7.90 27.25
N ARG A 228 0.39 -7.36 28.47
CA ARG A 228 -0.62 -7.72 29.46
C ARG A 228 -1.98 -7.11 29.10
N PRO A 229 -3.08 -7.91 29.08
CA PRO A 229 -4.43 -7.39 28.92
C PRO A 229 -4.80 -6.39 30.03
N GLY A 230 -5.65 -5.42 29.70
CA GLY A 230 -6.23 -4.52 30.70
C GLY A 230 -7.18 -5.25 31.66
N ALA A 231 -7.55 -4.59 32.75
CA ALA A 231 -8.36 -5.18 33.82
C ALA A 231 -9.68 -5.80 33.32
N ALA A 232 -10.34 -5.17 32.34
CA ALA A 232 -11.59 -5.69 31.76
C ALA A 232 -11.40 -7.04 31.05
N LEU A 233 -10.30 -7.22 30.32
CA LEU A 233 -10.00 -8.47 29.61
C LEU A 233 -9.55 -9.56 30.58
N LEU A 234 -8.80 -9.21 31.63
CA LEU A 234 -8.47 -10.14 32.72
C LEU A 234 -9.74 -10.64 33.43
N ALA A 235 -10.70 -9.76 33.69
CA ALA A 235 -11.99 -10.15 34.26
C ALA A 235 -12.82 -11.05 33.32
N GLN A 236 -12.58 -11.00 32.01
CA GLN A 236 -13.20 -11.86 31.00
C GLN A 236 -12.47 -13.20 30.82
N GLY A 237 -11.46 -13.50 31.64
CA GLY A 237 -10.75 -14.78 31.63
C GLY A 237 -9.45 -14.80 30.84
N ALA A 238 -8.93 -13.64 30.41
CA ALA A 238 -7.60 -13.60 29.80
C ALA A 238 -6.54 -14.11 30.80
N SER A 239 -5.67 -14.99 30.33
CA SER A 239 -4.71 -15.72 31.17
C SER A 239 -3.34 -15.75 30.54
N GLN A 240 -2.30 -15.99 31.35
CA GLN A 240 -0.93 -16.09 30.87
C GLN A 240 -0.52 -17.56 30.74
N ARG A 241 0.07 -17.91 29.60
CA ARG A 241 0.70 -19.21 29.35
C ARG A 241 2.06 -19.31 30.05
N ALA A 242 2.58 -20.53 30.15
CA ALA A 242 3.90 -20.79 30.74
C ALA A 242 5.07 -20.13 29.96
N ASP A 243 4.90 -19.87 28.67
CA ASP A 243 5.87 -19.15 27.82
C ASP A 243 5.82 -17.61 27.97
N GLY A 244 4.97 -17.10 28.86
CA GLY A 244 4.82 -15.68 29.13
C GLY A 244 3.86 -14.94 28.20
N LEU A 245 3.29 -15.59 27.17
CA LEU A 245 2.28 -14.98 26.32
C LEU A 245 0.92 -14.94 27.01
N TRP A 246 0.21 -13.82 26.84
CA TRP A 246 -1.16 -13.67 27.30
C TRP A 246 -2.12 -14.17 26.24
N VAL A 247 -3.02 -15.08 26.61
CA VAL A 247 -4.18 -15.48 25.82
C VAL A 247 -5.28 -14.46 26.09
N TYR A 248 -5.59 -13.66 25.07
CA TYR A 248 -6.66 -12.66 25.13
C TYR A 248 -8.02 -13.29 24.90
N ARG A 249 -8.07 -14.29 24.02
CA ARG A 249 -9.27 -15.02 23.62
C ARG A 249 -8.87 -16.33 22.95
N THR A 250 -9.73 -17.34 23.02
CA THR A 250 -9.62 -18.56 22.21
C THR A 250 -10.84 -18.66 21.30
N LEU A 251 -10.63 -19.09 20.05
CA LEU A 251 -11.67 -19.21 19.03
C LEU A 251 -11.50 -20.53 18.27
N PRO A 252 -12.57 -21.15 17.75
CA PRO A 252 -12.42 -22.23 16.78
C PRO A 252 -11.56 -21.78 15.60
N ALA A 253 -10.53 -22.55 15.22
CA ALA A 253 -9.66 -22.18 14.10
C ALA A 253 -10.47 -21.99 12.80
N GLN A 254 -11.52 -22.81 12.63
CA GLN A 254 -12.47 -22.71 11.51
C GLN A 254 -13.14 -21.34 11.43
N GLN A 255 -13.49 -20.71 12.56
CA GLN A 255 -14.14 -19.39 12.57
C GLN A 255 -13.20 -18.30 12.03
N LEU A 256 -11.92 -18.34 12.44
CA LEU A 256 -10.90 -17.42 11.92
C LEU A 256 -10.72 -17.63 10.41
N TRP A 257 -10.55 -18.88 10.01
CA TRP A 257 -10.36 -19.23 8.61
C TRP A 257 -11.54 -18.83 7.72
N ASP A 258 -12.78 -19.09 8.16
CA ASP A 258 -13.99 -18.69 7.45
C ASP A 258 -14.07 -17.17 7.26
N THR A 259 -13.58 -16.41 8.24
CA THR A 259 -13.54 -14.94 8.15
C THR A 259 -12.49 -14.47 7.14
N VAL A 260 -11.32 -15.10 7.10
CA VAL A 260 -10.27 -14.84 6.09
C VAL A 260 -10.82 -15.14 4.70
N MET A 261 -11.33 -16.36 4.49
CA MET A 261 -11.81 -16.85 3.21
C MET A 261 -12.99 -16.03 2.70
N GLY A 262 -13.95 -15.68 3.56
CA GLY A 262 -15.08 -14.83 3.17
C GLY A 262 -14.61 -13.44 2.74
N SER A 263 -13.62 -12.85 3.44
CA SER A 263 -13.09 -11.55 3.05
C SER A 263 -12.33 -11.61 1.74
N ALA A 264 -11.46 -12.61 1.55
CA ALA A 264 -10.70 -12.78 0.32
C ALA A 264 -11.62 -13.06 -0.88
N TYR A 265 -12.71 -13.82 -0.69
CA TYR A 265 -13.66 -14.14 -1.74
C TYR A 265 -14.51 -12.92 -2.18
N ASP A 266 -15.00 -12.14 -1.21
CA ASP A 266 -15.91 -11.02 -1.49
C ASP A 266 -15.16 -9.72 -1.81
N PHE A 267 -13.96 -9.52 -1.24
CA PHE A 267 -13.20 -8.26 -1.27
C PHE A 267 -11.76 -8.41 -1.79
N ALA A 268 -11.35 -9.59 -2.28
CA ALA A 268 -10.00 -9.90 -2.78
C ALA A 268 -8.84 -9.75 -1.76
N GLU A 269 -9.16 -9.46 -0.49
CA GLU A 269 -8.18 -9.28 0.59
C GLU A 269 -8.73 -9.80 1.92
N PRO A 270 -7.89 -10.25 2.86
CA PRO A 270 -6.42 -10.23 2.82
C PRO A 270 -5.82 -11.39 2.00
N GLY A 271 -4.58 -11.21 1.55
CA GLY A 271 -3.74 -12.31 1.09
C GLY A 271 -3.26 -13.20 2.26
N ILE A 272 -2.59 -14.30 1.94
CA ILE A 272 -1.98 -15.19 2.93
C ILE A 272 -0.48 -15.29 2.69
N LEU A 273 0.29 -15.23 3.79
CA LEU A 273 1.73 -15.52 3.81
C LEU A 273 1.96 -16.75 4.67
N PHE A 274 2.56 -17.80 4.11
CA PHE A 274 2.90 -19.02 4.85
C PHE A 274 4.29 -18.84 5.47
N THR A 275 4.33 -18.26 6.67
CA THR A 275 5.59 -17.79 7.28
C THR A 275 6.57 -18.91 7.59
N ASP A 276 6.09 -20.10 7.92
CA ASP A 276 6.95 -21.24 8.22
C ASP A 276 7.61 -21.76 6.95
N THR A 277 6.87 -21.81 5.84
CA THR A 277 7.43 -22.11 4.51
C THR A 277 8.44 -21.06 4.06
N ILE A 278 8.14 -19.77 4.25
CA ILE A 278 9.06 -18.67 3.94
C ILE A 278 10.39 -18.83 4.71
N ASN A 279 10.33 -19.07 6.02
CA ASN A 279 11.54 -19.17 6.85
C ASN A 279 12.26 -20.50 6.68
N ARG A 280 11.54 -21.61 6.47
CA ARG A 280 12.15 -22.91 6.15
C ARG A 280 12.96 -22.82 4.86
N ASP A 281 12.43 -22.18 3.83
CA ASP A 281 13.07 -22.08 2.52
C ASP A 281 14.13 -20.97 2.42
N ASN A 282 14.20 -20.06 3.40
CA ASN A 282 15.12 -18.93 3.43
C ASN A 282 16.59 -19.40 3.57
N ASN A 283 17.46 -18.97 2.65
CA ASN A 283 18.88 -19.31 2.68
C ASN A 283 19.63 -18.72 3.88
N LEU A 284 19.08 -17.69 4.54
CA LEU A 284 19.67 -17.04 5.71
C LEU A 284 18.95 -17.35 7.03
N ARG A 285 18.08 -18.37 7.06
CA ARG A 285 17.25 -18.72 8.23
C ARG A 285 18.03 -18.92 9.54
N ALA A 286 19.33 -19.19 9.49
CA ALA A 286 20.18 -19.32 10.67
C ALA A 286 20.50 -17.98 11.35
N CYS A 287 20.43 -16.85 10.65
CA CYS A 287 20.81 -15.53 11.17
C CYS A 287 19.70 -14.46 11.06
N GLU A 288 18.54 -14.81 10.51
CA GLU A 288 17.41 -13.89 10.40
C GLU A 288 16.07 -14.62 10.44
N GLN A 289 15.02 -13.84 10.68
CA GLN A 289 13.63 -14.28 10.58
C GLN A 289 12.85 -13.31 9.70
N ILE A 290 12.04 -13.85 8.79
CA ILE A 290 11.19 -13.09 7.88
C ILE A 290 9.74 -13.19 8.35
N VAL A 291 9.12 -12.03 8.59
CA VAL A 291 7.76 -11.94 9.15
C VAL A 291 6.83 -11.04 8.33
N ALA A 292 7.35 -10.40 7.27
CA ALA A 292 6.58 -9.58 6.35
C ALA A 292 7.18 -9.64 4.94
N THR A 293 6.42 -9.12 3.97
CA THR A 293 6.87 -8.93 2.59
C THR A 293 6.77 -7.48 2.19
N ASN A 294 7.40 -7.13 1.08
CA ASN A 294 7.10 -5.90 0.33
C ASN A 294 5.62 -5.85 -0.17
N PRO A 295 5.16 -4.72 -0.76
CA PRO A 295 3.79 -4.53 -1.25
C PRO A 295 3.21 -5.63 -2.15
N CYS A 296 4.02 -6.27 -2.99
CA CYS A 296 3.52 -7.22 -3.99
C CYS A 296 3.77 -8.70 -3.63
N GLY A 297 4.35 -8.98 -2.45
CA GLY A 297 4.52 -10.33 -1.89
C GLY A 297 5.73 -11.13 -2.39
N GLU A 298 6.41 -10.68 -3.46
CA GLU A 298 7.54 -11.37 -4.09
C GLU A 298 8.86 -11.25 -3.32
N GLN A 299 8.94 -10.33 -2.36
CA GLN A 299 10.09 -10.13 -1.48
C GLN A 299 9.69 -10.28 -0.02
N PRO A 300 9.69 -11.51 0.51
CA PRO A 300 9.80 -11.75 1.95
C PRO A 300 11.16 -11.23 2.43
N LEU A 301 11.15 -10.27 3.36
CA LEU A 301 12.36 -9.56 3.80
C LEU A 301 12.43 -9.45 5.32
N PRO A 302 13.64 -9.51 5.91
CA PRO A 302 13.83 -9.22 7.33
C PRO A 302 13.59 -7.73 7.62
N PRO A 303 13.52 -7.32 8.91
CA PRO A 303 13.54 -5.92 9.31
C PRO A 303 14.65 -5.11 8.62
N TYR A 304 14.29 -3.95 8.05
CA TYR A 304 15.16 -3.09 7.22
C TYR A 304 15.67 -3.74 5.93
N GLY A 305 15.25 -4.98 5.64
CA GLY A 305 15.59 -5.71 4.43
C GLY A 305 15.09 -5.00 3.20
N CYS A 306 15.84 -5.14 2.12
CA CYS A 306 15.53 -4.51 0.85
C CYS A 306 15.99 -5.38 -0.32
N CYS A 307 15.47 -5.10 -1.51
CA CYS A 307 15.81 -5.82 -2.72
C CYS A 307 15.56 -4.95 -3.95
N ASP A 308 16.56 -4.85 -4.83
CA ASP A 308 16.39 -4.34 -6.19
C ASP A 308 15.98 -5.49 -7.12
N LEU A 309 15.28 -5.13 -8.19
CA LEU A 309 14.63 -6.11 -9.07
C LEU A 309 15.07 -5.88 -10.51
N GLY A 310 15.15 -6.95 -11.29
CA GLY A 310 15.53 -6.87 -12.70
C GLY A 310 14.95 -8.02 -13.53
N PRO A 311 13.84 -7.80 -14.24
CA PRO A 311 13.22 -8.84 -15.06
C PRO A 311 13.90 -8.99 -16.43
N VAL A 312 14.01 -10.23 -16.89
CA VAL A 312 14.40 -10.59 -18.27
C VAL A 312 13.16 -10.84 -19.13
N ILE A 313 13.07 -10.22 -20.31
CA ILE A 313 11.92 -10.31 -21.22
C ILE A 313 11.99 -11.62 -22.01
N LEU A 314 11.26 -12.65 -21.57
CA LEU A 314 11.33 -14.00 -22.17
C LEU A 314 11.00 -14.08 -23.65
N PRO A 315 10.03 -13.32 -24.21
CA PRO A 315 9.76 -13.31 -25.65
C PRO A 315 10.99 -13.00 -26.52
N ARG A 316 11.99 -12.27 -26.00
CA ARG A 316 13.24 -11.95 -26.73
C ARG A 316 14.17 -13.15 -26.89
N PHE A 317 13.87 -14.28 -26.26
CA PHE A 317 14.68 -15.50 -26.29
C PHE A 317 13.96 -16.67 -26.98
N VAL A 318 12.88 -16.38 -27.73
CA VAL A 318 12.18 -17.38 -28.54
C VAL A 318 12.59 -17.20 -30.00
N ALA A 319 13.20 -18.22 -30.58
CA ALA A 319 13.45 -18.30 -32.02
C ALA A 319 12.29 -18.99 -32.74
N HIS A 320 12.04 -18.59 -33.99
CA HIS A 320 10.94 -19.08 -34.83
C HIS A 320 9.56 -19.07 -34.13
N PRO A 321 9.11 -17.90 -33.62
CA PRO A 321 7.85 -17.82 -32.90
C PRO A 321 6.68 -18.35 -33.74
N PHE A 322 5.79 -19.08 -33.10
CA PHE A 322 4.63 -19.76 -33.71
C PHE A 322 4.99 -20.78 -34.80
N ALA A 323 6.22 -21.31 -34.75
CA ALA A 323 6.80 -22.22 -35.74
C ALA A 323 6.81 -21.64 -37.17
N VAL A 324 6.90 -20.31 -37.29
CA VAL A 324 7.05 -19.61 -38.57
C VAL A 324 8.53 -19.66 -38.98
N GLY A 325 8.80 -20.17 -40.18
CA GLY A 325 10.16 -20.25 -40.73
C GLY A 325 11.09 -21.29 -40.08
N GLY A 326 10.63 -22.04 -39.06
CA GLY A 326 11.43 -23.04 -38.36
C GLY A 326 10.68 -23.68 -37.19
N THR A 327 11.36 -24.54 -36.42
CA THR A 327 10.80 -25.09 -35.17
C THR A 327 10.94 -24.07 -34.06
N ALA A 328 9.83 -23.72 -33.41
CA ALA A 328 9.85 -22.78 -32.28
C ALA A 328 10.70 -23.33 -31.14
N CYS A 329 11.68 -22.56 -30.67
CA CYS A 329 12.57 -22.99 -29.60
C CYS A 329 12.99 -21.82 -28.70
N PHE A 330 13.31 -22.14 -27.44
CA PHE A 330 13.80 -21.18 -26.47
C PHE A 330 15.33 -21.24 -26.42
N GLU A 331 15.98 -20.09 -26.55
CA GLU A 331 17.44 -19.95 -26.64
C GLU A 331 18.08 -19.89 -25.25
N PHE A 332 18.15 -21.04 -24.59
CA PHE A 332 18.60 -21.17 -23.20
C PHE A 332 20.01 -20.62 -22.94
N GLU A 333 20.96 -20.80 -23.87
CA GLU A 333 22.33 -20.32 -23.69
C GLU A 333 22.39 -18.78 -23.67
N ARG A 334 21.69 -18.12 -24.61
CA ARG A 334 21.60 -16.65 -24.65
C ARG A 334 20.87 -16.11 -23.42
N PHE A 335 19.83 -16.80 -22.96
CA PHE A 335 19.12 -16.45 -21.73
C PHE A 335 20.02 -16.56 -20.49
N ALA A 336 20.80 -17.65 -20.36
CA ALA A 336 21.72 -17.83 -19.25
C ALA A 336 22.81 -16.74 -19.19
N GLN A 337 23.36 -16.35 -20.35
CA GLN A 337 24.32 -15.25 -20.44
C GLN A 337 23.70 -13.92 -19.99
N ALA A 338 22.47 -13.64 -20.41
CA ALA A 338 21.78 -12.42 -20.03
C ALA A 338 21.49 -12.37 -18.51
N VAL A 339 21.07 -13.50 -17.93
CA VAL A 339 20.89 -13.65 -16.48
C VAL A 339 22.20 -13.44 -15.72
N ALA A 340 23.31 -13.98 -16.21
CA ALA A 340 24.61 -13.83 -15.54
C ALA A 340 25.08 -12.37 -15.49
N LEU A 341 24.92 -11.62 -16.58
CA LEU A 341 25.20 -10.17 -16.61
C LEU A 341 24.21 -9.40 -15.75
N GLN A 342 22.94 -9.82 -15.69
CA GLN A 342 21.93 -9.20 -14.86
C GLN A 342 22.26 -9.29 -13.37
N VAL A 343 22.80 -10.43 -12.89
CA VAL A 343 23.26 -10.57 -11.50
C VAL A 343 24.31 -9.52 -11.16
N ARG A 344 25.29 -9.30 -12.05
CA ARG A 344 26.31 -8.26 -11.84
C ARG A 344 25.73 -6.85 -11.88
N ALA A 345 24.80 -6.60 -12.80
CA ALA A 345 24.12 -5.31 -12.91
C ALA A 345 23.39 -4.97 -11.60
N LEU A 346 22.60 -5.90 -11.06
CA LEU A 346 21.86 -5.70 -9.80
C LEU A 346 22.82 -5.63 -8.58
N ASP A 347 23.90 -6.43 -8.55
CA ASP A 347 24.92 -6.30 -7.50
C ASP A 347 25.52 -4.88 -7.47
N ASN A 348 25.76 -4.27 -8.63
CA ASN A 348 26.25 -2.89 -8.73
C ASN A 348 25.19 -1.85 -8.31
N VAL A 349 23.89 -2.11 -8.51
CA VAL A 349 22.82 -1.21 -8.07
C VAL A 349 22.87 -0.98 -6.56
N LEU A 350 23.21 -2.00 -5.77
CA LEU A 350 23.33 -1.90 -4.32
C LEU A 350 24.41 -0.88 -3.88
N ASP A 351 25.47 -0.73 -4.67
CA ASP A 351 26.55 0.23 -4.41
C ASP A 351 26.26 1.61 -5.04
N LEU A 352 25.47 1.66 -6.11
CA LEU A 352 25.08 2.87 -6.84
C LEU A 352 23.93 3.65 -6.18
N THR A 353 23.01 2.95 -5.53
CA THR A 353 21.74 3.53 -5.08
C THR A 353 21.88 4.58 -3.97
N PHE A 354 20.97 5.55 -3.95
CA PHE A 354 20.79 6.42 -2.78
C PHE A 354 19.95 5.72 -1.71
N TRP A 355 20.60 5.34 -0.62
CA TRP A 355 19.93 4.72 0.52
C TRP A 355 19.03 5.70 1.27
N PRO A 356 17.72 5.39 1.43
CA PRO A 356 16.83 6.23 2.22
C PRO A 356 17.22 6.30 3.69
N LEU A 357 17.61 5.15 4.26
CA LEU A 357 18.00 5.02 5.66
C LEU A 357 19.36 4.33 5.81
N PRO A 358 20.19 4.72 6.80
CA PRO A 358 21.43 4.02 7.12
C PRO A 358 21.24 2.54 7.45
N GLN A 359 20.18 2.20 8.18
CA GLN A 359 19.87 0.81 8.58
C GLN A 359 19.63 -0.09 7.37
N GLN A 360 18.90 0.41 6.38
CA GLN A 360 18.67 -0.30 5.11
C GLN A 360 19.98 -0.52 4.34
N ARG A 361 20.89 0.48 4.34
CA ARG A 361 22.22 0.33 3.74
C ARG A 361 23.03 -0.76 4.44
N VAL A 362 23.08 -0.74 5.77
CA VAL A 362 23.82 -1.74 6.56
C VAL A 362 23.31 -3.13 6.25
N GLU A 363 21.99 -3.32 6.27
CA GLU A 363 21.34 -4.60 5.97
C GLU A 363 21.63 -5.07 4.54
N ALA A 364 21.53 -4.16 3.56
CA ALA A 364 21.85 -4.44 2.17
C ALA A 364 23.32 -4.84 1.97
N MET A 365 24.26 -4.14 2.61
CA MET A 365 25.69 -4.43 2.46
C MET A 365 26.09 -5.73 3.17
N ALA A 366 25.39 -6.11 4.24
CA ALA A 366 25.64 -7.35 4.97
C ALA A 366 25.19 -8.60 4.19
N LYS A 367 24.14 -8.49 3.36
CA LYS A 367 23.46 -9.65 2.74
C LYS A 367 23.39 -9.62 1.21
N ARG A 368 23.53 -8.43 0.61
CA ARG A 368 23.53 -8.17 -0.84
C ARG A 368 22.41 -8.86 -1.62
N ARG A 369 21.16 -8.73 -1.14
CA ARG A 369 19.97 -9.32 -1.77
C ARG A 369 19.65 -8.62 -3.08
N ILE A 370 19.42 -9.42 -4.13
CA ILE A 370 18.96 -8.97 -5.45
C ILE A 370 17.81 -9.86 -5.92
N GLY A 371 17.02 -9.40 -6.89
CA GLY A 371 15.91 -10.15 -7.46
C GLY A 371 15.92 -10.16 -8.98
N VAL A 372 16.66 -11.10 -9.56
CA VAL A 372 16.54 -11.44 -10.98
C VAL A 372 15.23 -12.20 -11.18
N GLY A 373 14.44 -11.73 -12.12
CA GLY A 373 13.18 -12.35 -12.48
C GLY A 373 13.01 -12.41 -13.98
N PHE A 374 11.78 -12.66 -14.40
CA PHE A 374 11.42 -12.59 -15.81
C PHE A 374 10.06 -11.94 -16.01
N THR A 375 9.76 -11.59 -17.25
CA THR A 375 8.43 -11.15 -17.68
C THR A 375 8.10 -11.75 -19.04
N GLY A 376 6.81 -11.82 -19.37
CA GLY A 376 6.34 -12.36 -20.65
C GLY A 376 6.27 -13.88 -20.71
N LEU A 377 6.13 -14.60 -19.59
CA LEU A 377 6.06 -16.08 -19.61
C LEU A 377 4.88 -16.58 -20.45
N GLY A 378 3.69 -15.99 -20.30
CA GLY A 378 2.51 -16.35 -21.10
C GLY A 378 2.74 -16.21 -22.60
N ASN A 379 3.41 -15.12 -23.01
CA ASN A 379 3.74 -14.89 -24.41
C ASN A 379 4.81 -15.83 -24.92
N ALA A 380 5.87 -16.07 -24.15
CA ALA A 380 6.94 -16.97 -24.55
C ALA A 380 6.39 -18.39 -24.77
N LEU A 381 5.52 -18.88 -23.89
CA LEU A 381 4.86 -20.17 -24.08
C LEU A 381 3.97 -20.19 -25.34
N ALA A 382 3.15 -19.16 -25.56
CA ALA A 382 2.34 -19.07 -26.77
C ALA A 382 3.21 -19.03 -28.05
N MET A 383 4.32 -18.29 -28.04
CA MET A 383 5.29 -18.23 -29.14
C MET A 383 6.02 -19.56 -29.36
N LEU A 384 6.16 -20.38 -28.33
CA LEU A 384 6.67 -21.76 -28.41
C LEU A 384 5.59 -22.78 -28.80
N CYS A 385 4.37 -22.33 -29.13
CA CYS A 385 3.21 -23.17 -29.39
C CYS A 385 2.80 -24.05 -28.20
N LEU A 386 3.09 -23.61 -26.97
CA LEU A 386 2.77 -24.31 -25.72
C LEU A 386 1.66 -23.57 -24.98
N ARG A 387 0.63 -24.31 -24.56
CA ARG A 387 -0.48 -23.77 -23.77
C ARG A 387 -0.05 -23.60 -22.32
N TYR A 388 -0.27 -22.40 -21.74
CA TYR A 388 0.23 -22.03 -20.41
C TYR A 388 -0.18 -23.01 -19.29
N ASP A 389 -1.44 -23.44 -19.28
CA ASP A 389 -2.02 -24.33 -18.27
C ASP A 389 -1.96 -25.83 -18.66
N ALA A 390 -1.29 -26.18 -19.75
CA ALA A 390 -0.97 -27.57 -20.08
C ALA A 390 0.29 -28.06 -19.32
N ALA A 391 0.50 -29.38 -19.26
CA ALA A 391 1.65 -29.97 -18.58
C ALA A 391 2.96 -29.53 -19.25
N GLU A 392 3.02 -29.56 -20.57
CA GLU A 392 4.18 -29.18 -21.38
C GLU A 392 4.53 -27.70 -21.21
N GLY A 393 3.52 -26.84 -21.03
CA GLY A 393 3.70 -25.43 -20.72
C GLY A 393 4.36 -25.22 -19.35
N ARG A 394 3.90 -25.96 -18.33
CA ARG A 394 4.53 -25.96 -16.99
C ARG A 394 5.95 -26.54 -17.02
N ASP A 395 6.18 -27.61 -17.77
CA ASP A 395 7.50 -28.22 -17.93
C ASP A 395 8.49 -27.25 -18.58
N MET A 396 8.05 -26.49 -19.58
CA MET A 396 8.87 -25.43 -20.17
C MET A 396 9.13 -24.29 -19.17
N ALA A 397 8.13 -23.86 -18.40
CA ALA A 397 8.32 -22.85 -17.36
C ALA A 397 9.34 -23.32 -16.29
N VAL A 398 9.29 -24.59 -15.90
CA VAL A 398 10.30 -25.22 -15.02
C VAL A 398 11.69 -25.15 -15.63
N ARG A 399 11.84 -25.47 -16.92
CA ARG A 399 13.14 -25.40 -17.62
C ARG A 399 13.68 -23.97 -17.64
N ILE A 400 12.84 -22.98 -17.93
CA ILE A 400 13.22 -21.55 -17.93
C ILE A 400 13.63 -21.12 -16.51
N ALA A 401 12.82 -21.41 -15.50
CA ALA A 401 13.10 -21.04 -14.12
C ALA A 401 14.36 -21.70 -13.57
N ARG A 402 14.59 -22.99 -13.89
CA ARG A 402 15.82 -23.71 -13.53
C ARG A 402 17.05 -23.09 -14.19
N CYS A 403 16.98 -22.80 -15.49
CA CYS A 403 18.07 -22.14 -16.22
C CYS A 403 18.41 -20.78 -15.59
N MET A 404 17.39 -19.97 -15.27
CA MET A 404 17.56 -18.69 -14.59
C MET A 404 18.24 -18.87 -13.22
N ARG A 405 17.77 -19.82 -12.41
CA ARG A 405 18.36 -20.12 -11.10
C ARG A 405 19.82 -20.50 -11.22
N ASP A 406 20.11 -21.50 -12.03
CA ASP A 406 21.45 -22.07 -12.11
C ASP A 406 22.46 -21.04 -12.66
N ALA A 407 22.07 -20.27 -13.69
CA ALA A 407 22.88 -19.19 -14.22
C ALA A 407 23.12 -18.07 -13.20
N ALA A 408 22.09 -17.69 -12.43
CA ALA A 408 22.22 -16.63 -11.43
C ALA A 408 23.17 -17.03 -10.29
N TYR A 409 23.00 -18.22 -9.73
CA TYR A 409 23.87 -18.73 -8.66
C TYR A 409 25.31 -18.91 -9.16
N GLN A 410 25.51 -19.45 -10.37
CA GLN A 410 26.84 -19.54 -10.99
C GLN A 410 27.50 -18.17 -11.15
N ALA A 411 26.76 -17.17 -11.64
CA ALA A 411 27.26 -15.81 -11.78
C ALA A 411 27.61 -15.17 -10.44
N SER A 412 26.82 -15.42 -9.39
CA SER A 412 27.09 -14.90 -8.05
C SER A 412 28.30 -15.56 -7.39
N VAL A 413 28.54 -16.85 -7.64
CA VAL A 413 29.79 -17.52 -7.23
C VAL A 413 30.98 -16.93 -7.99
N ALA A 414 30.86 -16.68 -9.31
CA ALA A 414 31.91 -16.02 -10.08
C ALA A 414 32.21 -14.61 -9.54
N LEU A 415 31.18 -13.84 -9.17
CA LEU A 415 31.35 -12.55 -8.51
C LEU A 415 31.95 -12.67 -7.11
N ALA A 416 31.66 -13.72 -6.36
CA ALA A 416 32.29 -13.94 -5.05
C ALA A 416 33.81 -14.13 -5.18
N ARG A 417 34.25 -14.84 -6.23
CA ARG A 417 35.69 -15.01 -6.53
C ARG A 417 36.37 -13.70 -6.89
N GLU A 418 35.64 -12.78 -7.54
CA GLU A 418 36.18 -11.50 -7.98
C GLU A 418 36.10 -10.41 -6.91
N LYS A 419 34.94 -10.26 -6.26
CA LYS A 419 34.59 -9.14 -5.37
C LYS A 419 34.40 -9.57 -3.90
N GLY A 420 34.53 -10.85 -3.58
CA GLY A 420 34.27 -11.45 -2.27
C GLY A 420 32.81 -11.84 -2.07
N ALA A 421 32.57 -12.86 -1.23
CA ALA A 421 31.23 -13.27 -0.79
C ALA A 421 30.52 -12.18 0.03
N PHE A 422 29.21 -12.27 0.21
CA PHE A 422 28.51 -11.34 1.12
C PHE A 422 28.98 -11.56 2.58
N PRO A 423 29.04 -10.50 3.41
CA PRO A 423 29.65 -10.57 4.74
C PRO A 423 29.08 -11.61 5.71
N LEU A 424 27.77 -11.86 5.69
CA LEU A 424 27.11 -12.83 6.59
C LEU A 424 27.09 -14.27 6.04
N PHE A 425 27.87 -14.56 4.99
CA PHE A 425 27.86 -15.88 4.37
C PHE A 425 28.50 -16.94 5.29
N ASP A 426 27.74 -17.99 5.56
CA ASP A 426 28.23 -19.22 6.18
C ASP A 426 27.76 -20.42 5.34
N ALA A 427 28.70 -21.17 4.77
CA ALA A 427 28.38 -22.22 3.80
C ALA A 427 27.56 -23.37 4.38
N ALA A 428 27.77 -23.71 5.67
CA ALA A 428 27.10 -24.83 6.32
C ALA A 428 25.61 -24.54 6.52
N SER A 429 25.28 -23.38 7.07
CA SER A 429 23.89 -22.94 7.25
C SER A 429 23.20 -22.57 5.94
N TYR A 430 23.92 -21.96 4.99
CA TYR A 430 23.35 -21.58 3.69
C TYR A 430 22.87 -22.79 2.88
N LEU A 431 23.64 -23.89 2.91
CA LEU A 431 23.34 -25.14 2.19
C LEU A 431 22.64 -26.19 3.07
N GLU A 432 22.15 -25.81 4.25
CA GLU A 432 21.46 -26.73 5.16
C GLU A 432 20.19 -27.29 4.51
N ALA A 433 19.91 -28.58 4.77
CA ALA A 433 18.74 -29.25 4.20
C ALA A 433 17.44 -28.46 4.44
N GLY A 434 16.72 -28.19 3.36
CA GLY A 434 15.45 -27.46 3.38
C GLY A 434 15.55 -25.99 3.00
N THR A 435 16.74 -25.37 2.97
CA THR A 435 16.92 -24.05 2.35
C THR A 435 16.73 -24.14 0.84
N CYS A 436 16.49 -23.01 0.16
CA CYS A 436 16.41 -23.00 -1.30
C CYS A 436 17.73 -23.46 -1.95
N ALA A 437 18.87 -23.00 -1.44
CA ALA A 437 20.18 -23.34 -1.97
C ALA A 437 20.55 -24.83 -1.82
N SER A 438 19.94 -25.54 -0.85
CA SER A 438 20.14 -26.98 -0.70
C SER A 438 19.61 -27.82 -1.88
N ARG A 439 18.75 -27.23 -2.73
CA ARG A 439 18.20 -27.86 -3.96
C ARG A 439 19.04 -27.61 -5.22
N LEU A 440 20.16 -26.91 -5.12
CA LEU A 440 21.06 -26.67 -6.24
C LEU A 440 21.78 -27.96 -6.64
N ASP A 441 22.29 -27.99 -7.87
CA ASP A 441 23.13 -29.10 -8.34
C ASP A 441 24.36 -29.29 -7.41
N PRO A 442 24.77 -30.53 -7.09
CA PRO A 442 25.91 -30.78 -6.20
C PRO A 442 27.21 -30.05 -6.59
N ALA A 443 27.48 -29.90 -7.89
CA ALA A 443 28.67 -29.17 -8.35
C ALA A 443 28.59 -27.67 -8.01
N LEU A 444 27.39 -27.09 -8.08
CA LEU A 444 27.18 -25.69 -7.71
C LEU A 444 27.23 -25.50 -6.19
N GLN A 445 26.69 -26.43 -5.41
CA GLN A 445 26.86 -26.45 -3.96
C GLN A 445 28.34 -26.49 -3.56
N GLU A 446 29.13 -27.33 -4.23
CA GLU A 446 30.57 -27.41 -3.97
C GLU A 446 31.30 -26.12 -4.34
N SER A 447 30.94 -25.51 -5.48
CA SER A 447 31.45 -24.19 -5.87
C SER A 447 31.15 -23.11 -4.82
N ILE A 448 29.93 -23.12 -4.25
CA ILE A 448 29.55 -22.22 -3.14
C ILE A 448 30.40 -22.49 -1.89
N ARG A 449 30.67 -23.75 -1.53
CA ARG A 449 31.55 -24.07 -0.40
C ARG A 449 32.98 -23.58 -0.62
N GLN A 450 33.50 -23.77 -1.83
CA GLN A 450 34.88 -23.46 -2.17
C GLN A 450 35.14 -21.96 -2.33
N HIS A 451 34.20 -21.23 -2.92
CA HIS A 451 34.41 -19.85 -3.37
C HIS A 451 33.49 -18.83 -2.70
N GLY A 452 32.49 -19.28 -1.95
CA GLY A 452 31.42 -18.44 -1.44
C GLY A 452 30.46 -17.96 -2.53
N ILE A 453 29.53 -17.10 -2.13
CA ILE A 453 28.52 -16.51 -3.02
C ILE A 453 28.38 -15.01 -2.73
N ARG A 454 28.24 -14.19 -3.78
CA ARG A 454 28.24 -12.71 -3.67
C ARG A 454 26.94 -12.18 -3.07
N ASN A 455 25.82 -12.84 -3.34
CA ASN A 455 24.48 -12.38 -3.02
C ASN A 455 23.75 -13.47 -2.22
N SER A 456 23.10 -13.11 -1.11
CA SER A 456 22.39 -14.11 -0.29
C SER A 456 21.17 -14.70 -0.99
N HIS A 457 20.46 -13.87 -1.75
CA HIS A 457 19.25 -14.20 -2.52
C HIS A 457 19.35 -13.55 -3.88
N LEU A 458 18.84 -14.25 -4.90
CA LEU A 458 19.09 -13.92 -6.30
C LEU A 458 17.83 -13.82 -7.15
N LEU A 459 16.74 -14.47 -6.76
CA LEU A 459 15.65 -14.80 -7.68
C LEU A 459 14.31 -14.35 -7.12
N SER A 460 13.59 -13.57 -7.92
CA SER A 460 12.26 -13.08 -7.57
C SER A 460 11.43 -12.83 -8.80
N ILE A 461 10.18 -13.31 -8.79
CA ILE A 461 9.25 -13.04 -9.88
C ILE A 461 8.28 -11.95 -9.45
N ALA A 462 8.56 -10.74 -9.90
CA ALA A 462 7.76 -9.54 -9.66
C ALA A 462 6.58 -9.43 -10.66
N PRO A 463 5.55 -8.61 -10.37
CA PRO A 463 4.42 -8.44 -11.29
C PRO A 463 4.80 -7.69 -12.57
N THR A 464 5.86 -6.87 -12.58
CA THR A 464 6.41 -6.18 -13.79
C THR A 464 5.46 -5.27 -14.60
N GLY A 465 4.23 -4.99 -14.14
CA GLY A 465 3.18 -4.40 -14.98
C GLY A 465 3.48 -3.08 -15.70
N THR A 466 4.33 -2.19 -15.17
CA THR A 466 4.72 -0.96 -15.89
C THR A 466 5.91 -1.16 -16.82
N VAL A 467 6.88 -2.00 -16.42
CA VAL A 467 8.07 -2.24 -17.25
C VAL A 467 7.75 -3.15 -18.44
N SER A 468 6.84 -4.12 -18.29
CA SER A 468 6.37 -4.94 -19.42
C SER A 468 5.64 -4.10 -20.46
N LEU A 469 4.82 -3.15 -20.03
CA LEU A 469 4.16 -2.21 -20.94
C LEU A 469 5.16 -1.34 -21.70
N ALA A 470 6.14 -0.77 -21.00
CA ALA A 470 7.10 0.19 -21.58
C ALA A 470 8.18 -0.46 -22.44
N PHE A 471 8.76 -1.58 -21.98
CA PHE A 471 9.97 -2.17 -22.57
C PHE A 471 9.72 -3.52 -23.25
N ALA A 472 8.62 -4.20 -22.95
CA ALA A 472 8.27 -5.51 -23.49
C ALA A 472 7.02 -5.48 -24.38
N ASP A 473 6.66 -4.31 -24.92
CA ASP A 473 5.53 -4.15 -25.85
C ASP A 473 4.21 -4.73 -25.31
N ASN A 474 3.94 -4.52 -24.03
CA ASN A 474 2.77 -5.10 -23.35
C ASN A 474 2.71 -6.63 -23.41
N ALA A 475 3.87 -7.30 -23.29
CA ALA A 475 3.90 -8.70 -22.92
C ALA A 475 3.25 -8.89 -21.54
N SER A 476 2.69 -10.09 -21.34
CA SER A 476 2.22 -10.64 -20.07
C SER A 476 3.19 -10.39 -18.92
N ASN A 477 2.60 -10.20 -17.75
CA ASN A 477 3.25 -9.61 -16.60
C ASN A 477 3.93 -10.67 -15.74
N GLY A 478 5.26 -10.73 -15.74
CA GLY A 478 6.00 -11.64 -14.86
C GLY A 478 5.76 -13.10 -15.27
N ILE A 479 5.26 -13.89 -14.30
CA ILE A 479 4.77 -15.25 -14.49
C ILE A 479 3.35 -15.31 -15.05
N GLU A 480 2.59 -14.21 -15.06
CA GLU A 480 1.19 -14.24 -15.46
C GLU A 480 1.00 -14.71 -16.90
N PRO A 481 -0.11 -15.41 -17.21
CA PRO A 481 -0.57 -15.52 -18.59
C PRO A 481 -0.99 -14.14 -19.10
N ALA A 482 -1.22 -14.01 -20.42
CA ALA A 482 -1.82 -12.78 -20.95
C ALA A 482 -3.20 -12.56 -20.30
N PHE A 483 -3.46 -11.36 -19.80
CA PHE A 483 -4.75 -11.03 -19.18
C PHE A 483 -5.90 -11.15 -20.19
N SER A 484 -5.73 -10.48 -21.33
CA SER A 484 -6.57 -10.51 -22.53
C SER A 484 -5.68 -10.13 -23.73
N TRP A 485 -6.06 -10.54 -24.93
CA TRP A 485 -5.32 -10.21 -26.15
C TRP A 485 -5.47 -8.75 -26.57
N THR A 486 -6.64 -8.18 -26.30
CA THR A 486 -6.92 -6.75 -26.45
C THR A 486 -7.75 -6.26 -25.28
N TYR A 487 -7.53 -5.02 -24.86
CA TYR A 487 -8.33 -4.37 -23.81
C TYR A 487 -8.21 -2.85 -23.88
N ARG A 488 -9.12 -2.16 -23.21
CA ARG A 488 -9.04 -0.70 -23.02
C ARG A 488 -8.37 -0.38 -21.70
N ARG A 489 -7.45 0.57 -21.75
CA ARG A 489 -6.76 1.10 -20.57
C ARG A 489 -7.03 2.59 -20.45
N LYS A 490 -7.66 2.98 -19.35
CA LYS A 490 -7.78 4.38 -18.94
C LYS A 490 -6.49 4.85 -18.29
N LYS A 491 -5.91 5.90 -18.83
CA LYS A 491 -4.81 6.65 -18.22
C LYS A 491 -5.37 7.96 -17.72
N ARG A 492 -5.07 8.31 -16.46
CA ARG A 492 -5.40 9.63 -15.91
C ARG A 492 -4.26 10.59 -16.24
N GLU A 493 -4.61 11.73 -16.82
CA GLU A 493 -3.64 12.78 -17.16
C GLU A 493 -3.37 13.71 -15.97
N ALA A 494 -2.30 14.49 -16.06
CA ALA A 494 -1.88 15.42 -15.00
C ALA A 494 -2.94 16.51 -14.69
N ASP A 495 -3.76 16.86 -15.68
CA ASP A 495 -4.89 17.81 -15.53
C ASP A 495 -6.15 17.16 -14.92
N GLY A 496 -6.09 15.85 -14.61
CA GLY A 496 -7.18 15.08 -14.05
C GLY A 496 -8.17 14.51 -15.09
N SER A 497 -7.98 14.77 -16.38
CA SER A 497 -8.72 14.12 -17.46
C SER A 497 -8.28 12.65 -17.64
N SER A 498 -8.93 11.90 -18.54
CA SER A 498 -8.55 10.52 -18.82
C SER A 498 -8.48 10.24 -20.31
N THR A 499 -7.39 9.62 -20.74
CA THR A 499 -7.17 9.15 -22.11
C THR A 499 -7.41 7.64 -22.16
N ASP A 500 -8.19 7.19 -23.14
CA ASP A 500 -8.46 5.78 -23.40
C ASP A 500 -7.50 5.24 -24.46
N TYR A 501 -6.74 4.21 -24.11
CA TYR A 501 -5.86 3.50 -25.04
C TYR A 501 -6.45 2.13 -25.37
N GLN A 502 -6.47 1.79 -26.65
CA GLN A 502 -6.56 0.39 -27.05
C GLN A 502 -5.18 -0.23 -26.91
N VAL A 503 -5.09 -1.29 -26.12
CA VAL A 503 -3.84 -2.00 -25.85
C VAL A 503 -3.95 -3.41 -26.41
N GLU A 504 -2.91 -3.85 -27.11
CA GLU A 504 -2.82 -5.18 -27.71
C GLU A 504 -1.66 -5.95 -27.03
N ASP A 505 -1.85 -7.25 -26.81
CA ASP A 505 -0.81 -8.15 -26.29
C ASP A 505 0.30 -8.41 -27.31
N HIS A 506 1.56 -8.49 -26.86
CA HIS A 506 2.73 -8.66 -27.72
C HIS A 506 2.66 -9.90 -28.63
N ALA A 507 2.37 -11.09 -28.06
CA ALA A 507 2.34 -12.33 -28.84
C ALA A 507 1.21 -12.31 -29.87
N TRP A 508 0.05 -11.77 -29.50
CA TRP A 508 -1.07 -11.62 -30.41
C TRP A 508 -0.75 -10.69 -31.59
N ARG A 509 -0.10 -9.55 -31.33
CA ARG A 509 0.35 -8.62 -32.39
C ARG A 509 1.37 -9.26 -33.31
N LEU A 510 2.34 -9.99 -32.74
CA LEU A 510 3.39 -10.67 -33.50
C LEU A 510 2.80 -11.76 -34.38
N TYR A 511 1.90 -12.58 -33.84
CA TYR A 511 1.18 -13.61 -34.60
C TYR A 511 0.45 -13.02 -35.80
N ARG A 512 -0.30 -11.91 -35.60
CA ARG A 512 -0.96 -11.17 -36.69
C ARG A 512 0.03 -10.70 -37.75
N ALA A 513 1.15 -10.12 -37.32
CA ALA A 513 2.13 -9.53 -38.22
C ALA A 513 2.89 -10.60 -39.05
N LEU A 514 3.06 -11.80 -38.49
CA LEU A 514 3.60 -12.97 -39.18
C LEU A 514 2.59 -13.69 -40.09
N GLY A 515 1.37 -13.16 -40.21
CA GLY A 515 0.32 -13.69 -41.10
C GLY A 515 -0.66 -14.66 -40.45
N GLY A 516 -0.62 -14.80 -39.12
CA GLY A 516 -1.58 -15.59 -38.36
C GLY A 516 -2.99 -14.97 -38.35
N ASP A 517 -4.02 -15.83 -38.37
CA ASP A 517 -5.42 -15.40 -38.30
C ASP A 517 -5.85 -15.15 -36.85
N VAL A 518 -5.96 -13.88 -36.47
CA VAL A 518 -6.39 -13.46 -35.12
C VAL A 518 -7.87 -13.66 -34.84
N SER A 519 -8.68 -13.98 -35.86
CA SER A 519 -10.09 -14.37 -35.67
C SER A 519 -10.23 -15.85 -35.25
N GLN A 520 -9.19 -16.66 -35.50
CA GLN A 520 -9.11 -18.07 -35.15
C GLN A 520 -7.76 -18.38 -34.50
N LEU A 521 -7.63 -17.99 -33.23
CA LEU A 521 -6.41 -18.21 -32.47
C LEU A 521 -6.17 -19.71 -32.21
N PRO A 522 -4.93 -20.21 -32.41
CA PRO A 522 -4.57 -21.58 -32.08
C PRO A 522 -4.74 -21.92 -30.59
N PRO A 523 -4.87 -23.21 -30.21
CA PRO A 523 -5.16 -23.62 -28.83
C PRO A 523 -4.14 -23.19 -27.76
N TYR A 524 -2.90 -22.86 -28.16
CA TYR A 524 -1.87 -22.37 -27.24
C TYR A 524 -2.08 -20.91 -26.81
N PHE A 525 -2.96 -20.15 -27.47
CA PHE A 525 -3.43 -18.86 -26.99
C PHE A 525 -4.52 -19.06 -25.93
N VAL A 526 -4.10 -19.05 -24.65
CA VAL A 526 -5.01 -19.02 -23.50
C VAL A 526 -4.79 -17.75 -22.67
N SER A 527 -5.88 -17.06 -22.33
CA SER A 527 -5.84 -15.89 -21.46
C SER A 527 -6.12 -16.25 -19.99
N ALA A 528 -5.76 -15.37 -19.08
CA ALA A 528 -5.98 -15.52 -17.63
C ALA A 528 -7.45 -15.84 -17.29
N LEU A 529 -8.38 -15.24 -18.02
CA LEU A 529 -9.84 -15.36 -17.83
C LEU A 529 -10.41 -16.68 -18.34
N GLN A 530 -9.68 -17.40 -19.20
CA GLN A 530 -10.09 -18.69 -19.77
C GLN A 530 -9.54 -19.87 -18.96
N MET A 531 -8.65 -19.62 -18.00
CA MET A 531 -7.99 -20.66 -17.21
C MET A 531 -8.77 -20.96 -15.93
N PRO A 532 -8.84 -22.25 -15.51
CA PRO A 532 -9.36 -22.59 -14.20
C PRO A 532 -8.42 -22.09 -13.09
N ALA A 533 -8.97 -21.73 -11.93
CA ALA A 533 -8.20 -21.21 -10.79
C ALA A 533 -7.07 -22.16 -10.35
N ALA A 534 -7.34 -23.48 -10.32
CA ALA A 534 -6.34 -24.50 -9.99
C ALA A 534 -5.14 -24.53 -10.95
N ALA A 535 -5.31 -24.14 -12.22
CA ALA A 535 -4.19 -24.08 -13.17
C ALA A 535 -3.24 -22.92 -12.89
N HIS A 536 -3.75 -21.79 -12.35
CA HIS A 536 -2.89 -20.71 -11.87
C HIS A 536 -1.99 -21.18 -10.73
N LEU A 537 -2.55 -21.92 -9.76
CA LEU A 537 -1.78 -22.54 -8.67
C LEU A 537 -0.76 -23.54 -9.19
N ALA A 538 -1.15 -24.43 -10.11
CA ALA A 538 -0.26 -25.45 -10.65
C ALA A 538 1.00 -24.86 -11.31
N MET A 539 0.88 -23.69 -11.97
CA MET A 539 2.05 -22.99 -12.50
C MET A 539 2.94 -22.42 -11.39
N MET A 540 2.35 -21.84 -10.33
CA MET A 540 3.11 -21.37 -9.18
C MET A 540 3.86 -22.52 -8.51
N GLU A 541 3.19 -23.64 -8.26
CA GLU A 541 3.76 -24.85 -7.67
C GLU A 541 4.95 -25.39 -8.48
N ALA A 542 4.84 -25.38 -9.81
CA ALA A 542 5.91 -25.82 -10.69
C ALA A 542 7.15 -24.90 -10.61
N VAL A 543 6.96 -23.58 -10.50
CA VAL A 543 8.05 -22.60 -10.61
C VAL A 543 8.68 -22.22 -9.26
N GLN A 544 7.89 -22.18 -8.17
CA GLN A 544 8.32 -21.72 -6.83
C GLN A 544 9.59 -22.42 -6.29
N PRO A 545 9.84 -23.73 -6.52
CA PRO A 545 11.04 -24.41 -6.04
C PRO A 545 12.36 -23.84 -6.58
N PHE A 546 12.31 -23.07 -7.67
CA PHE A 546 13.46 -22.45 -8.33
C PHE A 546 13.63 -20.97 -7.97
N VAL A 547 12.83 -20.43 -7.05
CA VAL A 547 12.84 -19.01 -6.65
C VAL A 547 13.14 -18.92 -5.15
N ASP A 548 14.29 -18.36 -4.80
CA ASP A 548 14.76 -18.27 -3.41
C ASP A 548 14.01 -17.22 -2.59
N THR A 549 13.48 -16.16 -3.21
CA THR A 549 12.50 -15.25 -2.57
C THR A 549 11.06 -15.75 -2.79
N ALA A 550 10.15 -15.02 -3.45
CA ALA A 550 8.79 -15.45 -3.71
C ALA A 550 8.30 -15.00 -5.10
N ILE A 551 7.08 -15.41 -5.42
CA ILE A 551 6.40 -15.13 -6.69
C ILE A 551 5.21 -14.21 -6.41
N SER A 552 5.15 -13.06 -7.10
CA SER A 552 3.92 -12.28 -7.20
C SER A 552 3.09 -12.84 -8.35
N LYS A 553 1.98 -13.50 -8.01
CA LYS A 553 1.02 -14.01 -8.99
C LYS A 553 -0.39 -13.93 -8.42
N THR A 554 -1.30 -13.45 -9.26
CA THR A 554 -2.73 -13.37 -8.99
C THR A 554 -3.42 -14.63 -9.48
N VAL A 555 -4.11 -15.30 -8.56
CA VAL A 555 -5.03 -16.39 -8.92
C VAL A 555 -6.37 -15.76 -9.25
N ASN A 556 -6.69 -15.71 -10.54
CA ASN A 556 -7.95 -15.13 -11.01
C ASN A 556 -9.10 -16.11 -10.74
N ILE A 557 -10.14 -15.61 -10.06
CA ILE A 557 -11.31 -16.38 -9.64
C ILE A 557 -12.53 -15.91 -10.44
N PRO A 558 -13.22 -16.81 -11.17
CA PRO A 558 -14.48 -16.50 -11.81
C PRO A 558 -15.54 -15.95 -10.83
N VAL A 559 -16.44 -15.10 -11.32
CA VAL A 559 -17.50 -14.52 -10.47
C VAL A 559 -18.43 -15.62 -9.92
N ASP A 560 -18.67 -16.68 -10.66
CA ASP A 560 -19.51 -17.81 -10.27
C ASP A 560 -18.74 -18.97 -9.61
N TYR A 561 -17.47 -18.78 -9.26
CA TYR A 561 -16.62 -19.84 -8.71
C TYR A 561 -17.15 -20.35 -7.35
N PRO A 562 -17.32 -21.68 -7.14
CA PRO A 562 -17.88 -22.19 -5.89
C PRO A 562 -17.02 -21.82 -4.66
N TYR A 563 -17.66 -21.33 -3.61
CA TYR A 563 -16.96 -20.89 -2.40
C TYR A 563 -16.19 -22.01 -1.68
N GLN A 564 -16.67 -23.25 -1.72
CA GLN A 564 -15.96 -24.39 -1.12
C GLN A 564 -14.68 -24.73 -1.90
N ASP A 565 -14.75 -24.70 -3.23
CA ASP A 565 -13.57 -24.92 -4.09
C ASP A 565 -12.55 -23.79 -3.90
N PHE A 566 -13.03 -22.56 -3.66
CA PHE A 566 -12.17 -21.41 -3.37
C PHE A 566 -11.36 -21.63 -2.08
N LYS A 567 -11.99 -22.10 -1.01
CA LYS A 567 -11.29 -22.47 0.24
C LYS A 567 -10.23 -23.55 -0.01
N GLY A 568 -10.53 -24.51 -0.89
CA GLY A 568 -9.62 -25.57 -1.28
C GLY A 568 -8.30 -25.07 -1.88
N LEU A 569 -8.31 -23.94 -2.59
CA LEU A 569 -7.11 -23.35 -3.20
C LEU A 569 -6.04 -22.99 -2.15
N TYR A 570 -6.43 -22.42 -1.02
CA TYR A 570 -5.48 -22.03 0.02
C TYR A 570 -4.88 -23.24 0.73
N LEU A 571 -5.67 -24.30 0.93
CA LEU A 571 -5.16 -25.56 1.47
C LEU A 571 -4.18 -26.22 0.50
N GLN A 572 -4.52 -26.24 -0.80
CA GLN A 572 -3.64 -26.73 -1.86
C GLN A 572 -2.33 -25.93 -1.89
N ALA A 573 -2.40 -24.60 -1.82
CA ALA A 573 -1.21 -23.74 -1.82
C ALA A 573 -0.27 -24.01 -0.63
N TRP A 574 -0.83 -24.22 0.56
CA TRP A 574 -0.06 -24.61 1.74
C TRP A 574 0.62 -25.97 1.56
N GLN A 575 -0.12 -26.98 1.11
CA GLN A 575 0.39 -28.33 0.86
C GLN A 575 1.47 -28.36 -0.23
N ALA A 576 1.34 -27.52 -1.25
CA ALA A 576 2.31 -27.35 -2.33
C ALA A 576 3.58 -26.62 -1.88
N GLY A 577 3.65 -26.11 -0.64
CA GLY A 577 4.81 -25.36 -0.15
C GLY A 577 4.96 -23.99 -0.83
N LEU A 578 3.85 -23.37 -1.27
CA LEU A 578 3.89 -21.99 -1.73
C LEU A 578 4.17 -21.04 -0.56
N LYS A 579 4.83 -19.92 -0.85
CA LYS A 579 5.22 -18.92 0.17
C LYS A 579 4.07 -17.97 0.52
N GLY A 580 3.10 -17.81 -0.38
CA GLY A 580 1.89 -17.03 -0.15
C GLY A 580 0.87 -17.22 -1.27
N LEU A 581 -0.32 -16.68 -1.07
CA LEU A 581 -1.41 -16.72 -2.05
C LEU A 581 -2.22 -15.43 -2.04
N ALA A 582 -2.45 -14.89 -3.23
CA ALA A 582 -3.37 -13.78 -3.48
C ALA A 582 -4.37 -14.18 -4.57
N THR A 583 -5.65 -13.98 -4.30
CA THR A 583 -6.74 -14.28 -5.23
C THR A 583 -7.46 -13.00 -5.61
N TYR A 584 -7.84 -12.88 -6.87
CA TYR A 584 -8.66 -11.77 -7.33
C TYR A 584 -9.95 -12.31 -7.94
N ARG A 585 -11.08 -11.91 -7.36
CA ARG A 585 -12.42 -12.13 -7.88
C ARG A 585 -13.03 -10.76 -8.23
N PRO A 586 -13.47 -10.52 -9.47
CA PRO A 586 -14.12 -9.26 -9.84
C PRO A 586 -15.32 -8.95 -8.91
N ASN A 587 -15.42 -7.72 -8.41
CA ASN A 587 -16.50 -7.28 -7.54
C ASN A 587 -16.86 -5.80 -7.74
N SER A 588 -18.00 -5.37 -7.19
CA SER A 588 -18.54 -4.01 -7.35
C SER A 588 -17.79 -2.92 -6.59
N ILE A 589 -16.88 -3.29 -5.66
CA ILE A 589 -16.15 -2.37 -4.79
C ILE A 589 -14.78 -1.99 -5.41
N LEU A 590 -14.06 -2.97 -5.96
CA LEU A 590 -12.74 -2.77 -6.55
C LEU A 590 -12.82 -2.28 -8.01
N GLY A 591 -13.93 -2.53 -8.71
CA GLY A 591 -14.07 -2.25 -10.14
C GLY A 591 -13.08 -3.06 -10.98
N SER A 592 -12.95 -2.73 -12.28
CA SER A 592 -11.87 -3.26 -13.13
C SER A 592 -11.00 -2.12 -13.66
N VAL A 593 -9.68 -2.25 -13.48
CA VAL A 593 -8.70 -1.32 -14.09
C VAL A 593 -8.50 -1.61 -15.58
N LEU A 594 -8.75 -2.86 -16.00
CA LEU A 594 -8.63 -3.33 -17.37
C LEU A 594 -10.00 -3.78 -17.86
N ASP A 595 -10.56 -3.02 -18.80
CA ASP A 595 -11.89 -3.31 -19.33
C ASP A 595 -11.77 -4.04 -20.67
N THR A 596 -12.33 -5.25 -20.75
CA THR A 596 -12.42 -6.05 -21.98
C THR A 596 -13.67 -5.68 -22.81
N GLY A 597 -14.52 -4.77 -22.32
CA GLY A 597 -15.79 -4.42 -22.95
C GLY A 597 -16.91 -5.45 -22.71
N VAL A 598 -16.61 -6.55 -22.01
CA VAL A 598 -17.63 -7.49 -21.52
C VAL A 598 -18.11 -6.97 -20.18
N VAL A 599 -19.22 -6.22 -20.21
CA VAL A 599 -19.98 -5.94 -18.99
C VAL A 599 -20.49 -7.29 -18.50
N LEU A 600 -19.87 -7.84 -17.46
CA LEU A 600 -20.49 -8.92 -16.71
C LEU A 600 -21.76 -8.31 -16.10
N GLU A 601 -22.92 -8.65 -16.65
CA GLU A 601 -24.21 -8.38 -16.03
C GLU A 601 -24.23 -9.13 -14.69
N VAL A 602 -23.75 -8.46 -13.65
CA VAL A 602 -24.00 -8.87 -12.28
C VAL A 602 -25.50 -8.69 -12.09
N ALA A 603 -26.23 -9.80 -12.05
CA ALA A 603 -27.65 -9.81 -11.77
C ALA A 603 -27.92 -9.01 -10.49
N ALA A 604 -28.47 -7.81 -10.67
CA ALA A 604 -28.77 -6.88 -9.60
C ALA A 604 -29.88 -7.47 -8.73
N THR A 605 -29.49 -8.21 -7.70
CA THR A 605 -30.37 -8.64 -6.61
C THR A 605 -29.84 -8.11 -5.30
N ALA A 606 -29.98 -6.80 -5.13
CA ALA A 606 -30.25 -6.14 -3.86
C ALA A 606 -30.43 -4.65 -4.16
N THR A 607 -31.64 -4.14 -3.97
CA THR A 607 -31.86 -2.70 -3.78
C THR A 607 -31.07 -2.29 -2.53
N ALA A 608 -29.87 -1.77 -2.75
CA ALA A 608 -29.13 -1.08 -1.71
C ALA A 608 -30.05 0.02 -1.14
N PRO A 609 -30.12 0.18 0.19
CA PRO A 609 -30.89 1.26 0.77
C PRO A 609 -30.35 2.58 0.21
N VAL A 610 -31.23 3.39 -0.37
CA VAL A 610 -30.90 4.72 -0.88
C VAL A 610 -30.26 5.49 0.27
N ALA A 611 -28.96 5.75 0.16
CA ALA A 611 -28.22 6.48 1.17
C ALA A 611 -28.88 7.85 1.36
N ASP A 612 -29.16 8.24 2.60
CA ASP A 612 -29.73 9.56 2.91
C ASP A 612 -28.85 10.64 2.25
N PRO A 613 -29.38 11.44 1.31
CA PRO A 613 -28.59 12.45 0.59
C PRO A 613 -28.04 13.54 1.53
N MET A 614 -28.54 13.63 2.76
CA MET A 614 -27.96 14.49 3.82
C MET A 614 -26.66 13.93 4.41
N ARG A 615 -26.42 12.62 4.31
CA ARG A 615 -25.27 11.90 4.88
C ARG A 615 -24.35 11.28 3.82
N ALA A 616 -24.71 11.36 2.54
CA ALA A 616 -23.87 10.90 1.43
C ALA A 616 -22.53 11.66 1.38
N VAL A 617 -21.44 10.99 1.00
CA VAL A 617 -20.13 11.64 0.85
C VAL A 617 -20.09 12.44 -0.46
N ILE A 618 -19.63 13.68 -0.38
CA ILE A 618 -19.41 14.56 -1.53
C ILE A 618 -17.89 14.66 -1.75
N GLU A 619 -17.39 13.91 -2.74
CA GLU A 619 -15.95 13.76 -3.00
C GLU A 619 -15.26 15.06 -3.41
N SER A 620 -15.98 15.98 -4.08
CA SER A 620 -15.44 17.27 -4.50
C SER A 620 -16.51 18.35 -4.54
N ARG A 621 -16.08 19.62 -4.40
CA ARG A 621 -16.99 20.77 -4.49
C ARG A 621 -17.62 20.80 -5.89
N PRO A 622 -18.96 20.83 -6.01
CA PRO A 622 -19.63 20.96 -7.30
C PRO A 622 -19.19 22.23 -8.05
N ARG A 623 -19.04 22.11 -9.38
CA ARG A 623 -18.70 23.26 -10.24
C ARG A 623 -19.90 24.20 -10.32
N GLY A 624 -19.67 25.51 -10.15
CA GLY A 624 -20.71 26.54 -10.22
C GLY A 624 -20.85 27.37 -8.94
N ALA A 625 -21.81 28.31 -8.97
CA ALA A 625 -22.18 29.13 -7.83
C ALA A 625 -23.10 28.33 -6.89
N LEU A 626 -22.91 28.51 -5.59
CA LEU A 626 -23.76 27.91 -4.55
C LEU A 626 -24.54 29.00 -3.84
N ALA A 627 -25.81 28.75 -3.55
CA ALA A 627 -26.61 29.63 -2.71
C ALA A 627 -25.94 29.74 -1.34
N SER A 628 -25.73 30.97 -0.85
CA SER A 628 -25.01 31.22 0.40
C SER A 628 -25.74 32.22 1.27
N VAL A 629 -25.71 32.01 2.58
CA VAL A 629 -26.25 32.92 3.59
C VAL A 629 -25.08 33.54 4.33
N ALA A 630 -24.99 34.87 4.32
CA ALA A 630 -24.05 35.63 5.15
C ALA A 630 -24.80 36.22 6.35
N GLU A 631 -24.40 35.86 7.57
CA GLU A 631 -25.05 36.33 8.79
C GLU A 631 -24.05 37.00 9.74
N LYS A 632 -24.48 38.11 10.34
CA LYS A 632 -23.77 38.81 11.40
C LYS A 632 -24.16 38.21 12.75
N ILE A 633 -23.20 37.66 13.47
CA ILE A 633 -23.34 37.07 14.80
C ILE A 633 -22.74 38.04 15.82
N GLU A 634 -23.58 38.53 16.75
CA GLU A 634 -23.14 39.31 17.91
C GLU A 634 -23.22 38.45 19.17
N TYR A 635 -22.11 38.34 19.90
CA TYR A 635 -22.03 37.57 21.14
C TYR A 635 -21.19 38.32 22.18
N TRP A 636 -21.31 37.95 23.45
CA TRP A 636 -20.59 38.61 24.55
C TRP A 636 -19.62 37.64 25.21
N THR A 637 -18.40 38.10 25.42
CA THR A 637 -17.37 37.42 26.23
C THR A 637 -17.00 38.30 27.41
N GLN A 638 -16.07 37.83 28.25
CA GLN A 638 -15.48 38.65 29.32
C GLN A 638 -14.81 39.93 28.81
N GLN A 639 -14.42 39.98 27.52
CA GLN A 639 -13.79 41.14 26.89
C GLN A 639 -14.80 42.18 26.36
N GLY A 640 -16.09 41.89 26.43
CA GLY A 640 -17.19 42.74 25.94
C GLY A 640 -17.91 42.14 24.73
N ARG A 641 -18.65 43.00 24.00
CA ARG A 641 -19.41 42.59 22.81
C ARG A 641 -18.48 42.32 21.64
N GLN A 642 -18.57 41.13 21.07
CA GLN A 642 -17.86 40.68 19.87
C GLN A 642 -18.81 40.62 18.67
N THR A 643 -18.26 40.75 17.47
CA THR A 643 -19.00 40.64 16.21
C THR A 643 -18.25 39.72 15.25
N LEU A 644 -18.97 38.78 14.64
CA LEU A 644 -18.45 37.82 13.68
C LEU A 644 -19.38 37.72 12.47
N TYR A 645 -18.83 37.72 11.26
CA TYR A 645 -19.59 37.37 10.05
C TYR A 645 -19.32 35.93 9.63
N LEU A 646 -20.37 35.15 9.42
CA LEU A 646 -20.30 33.77 8.92
C LEU A 646 -21.03 33.65 7.60
N VAL A 647 -20.45 32.88 6.68
CA VAL A 647 -21.05 32.52 5.40
C VAL A 647 -21.24 31.02 5.35
N VAL A 648 -22.46 30.55 5.09
CA VAL A 648 -22.77 29.12 4.90
C VAL A 648 -23.30 28.93 3.48
N SER A 649 -22.66 28.04 2.72
CA SER A 649 -23.06 27.69 1.35
C SER A 649 -23.81 26.37 1.32
N PHE A 650 -24.84 26.31 0.47
CA PHE A 650 -25.77 25.20 0.39
C PHE A 650 -25.78 24.57 -1.01
N LEU A 651 -25.87 23.24 -1.02
CA LEU A 651 -26.02 22.40 -2.20
C LEU A 651 -27.48 21.95 -2.32
N PRO A 652 -28.17 22.26 -3.44
CA PRO A 652 -29.48 21.69 -3.70
C PRO A 652 -29.38 20.18 -3.93
N LEU A 653 -30.26 19.43 -3.27
CA LEU A 653 -30.42 17.99 -3.45
C LEU A 653 -31.57 17.69 -4.42
N ALA A 654 -31.54 16.50 -5.03
CA ALA A 654 -32.55 16.04 -5.98
C ALA A 654 -33.96 15.93 -5.38
N ASP A 655 -34.07 15.80 -4.05
CA ASP A 655 -35.33 15.74 -3.31
C ASP A 655 -35.88 17.13 -2.89
N GLY A 656 -35.27 18.21 -3.39
CA GLY A 656 -35.68 19.59 -3.12
C GLY A 656 -35.15 20.16 -1.80
N ARG A 657 -34.42 19.39 -0.98
CA ARG A 657 -33.77 19.89 0.24
C ARG A 657 -32.44 20.58 -0.10
N GLU A 658 -32.01 21.51 0.76
CA GLU A 658 -30.69 22.15 0.66
C GLU A 658 -29.74 21.61 1.74
N ARG A 659 -28.55 21.18 1.35
CA ARG A 659 -27.50 20.68 2.25
C ARG A 659 -26.43 21.72 2.47
N ALA A 660 -26.14 22.11 3.71
CA ALA A 660 -24.97 22.93 4.01
C ALA A 660 -23.69 22.15 3.67
N ILE A 661 -22.78 22.75 2.88
CA ILE A 661 -21.55 22.08 2.40
C ILE A 661 -20.27 22.88 2.62
N GLU A 662 -20.35 24.20 2.76
CA GLU A 662 -19.18 25.05 3.03
C GLU A 662 -19.49 26.11 4.09
N PHE A 663 -18.50 26.40 4.92
CA PHE A 663 -18.56 27.39 5.99
C PHE A 663 -17.32 28.27 5.88
N PHE A 664 -17.52 29.58 5.88
CA PHE A 664 -16.46 30.55 5.77
C PHE A 664 -16.67 31.72 6.72
N MET A 665 -15.57 32.37 7.06
CA MET A 665 -15.56 33.67 7.72
C MET A 665 -14.85 34.65 6.77
N PRO A 666 -15.48 35.77 6.37
CA PRO A 666 -14.86 36.73 5.44
C PRO A 666 -13.53 37.30 5.94
N VAL A 667 -12.61 37.55 5.01
CA VAL A 667 -11.29 38.13 5.26
C VAL A 667 -11.44 39.58 5.75
N GLY A 668 -10.68 39.97 6.79
CA GLY A 668 -10.66 41.36 7.31
C GLY A 668 -11.17 41.55 8.75
N GLN A 669 -11.54 40.49 9.46
CA GLN A 669 -11.95 40.54 10.87
C GLN A 669 -10.77 40.24 11.79
N SER A 670 -10.18 41.22 12.48
CA SER A 670 -9.00 41.03 13.33
C SER A 670 -9.35 40.77 14.79
N GLY A 671 -9.05 39.57 15.30
CA GLY A 671 -9.20 39.22 16.72
C GLY A 671 -8.36 38.01 17.13
N GLN A 672 -8.01 37.90 18.43
CA GLN A 672 -7.24 36.75 18.97
C GLN A 672 -7.93 35.40 18.72
N SER A 673 -9.24 35.46 18.49
CA SER A 673 -10.13 34.33 18.29
C SER A 673 -10.17 33.80 16.84
N GLN A 674 -9.63 34.55 15.89
CA GLN A 674 -9.87 34.33 14.46
C GLN A 674 -9.24 33.04 13.89
N GLN A 675 -8.05 32.68 14.35
CA GLN A 675 -7.27 31.57 13.78
C GLN A 675 -7.98 30.23 13.97
N TRP A 676 -8.54 30.01 15.17
CA TRP A 676 -9.26 28.78 15.45
C TRP A 676 -10.68 28.80 14.87
N ILE A 677 -11.38 29.94 14.78
CA ILE A 677 -12.66 30.04 14.05
C ILE A 677 -12.45 29.61 12.59
N THR A 678 -11.40 30.13 11.95
CA THR A 678 -11.05 29.78 10.57
C THR A 678 -10.74 28.29 10.42
N SER A 679 -10.01 27.70 11.38
CA SER A 679 -9.73 26.26 11.39
C SER A 679 -11.01 25.41 11.55
N SER A 680 -11.92 25.84 12.44
CA SER A 680 -13.21 25.18 12.67
C SER A 680 -14.11 25.26 11.45
N MET A 681 -14.10 26.38 10.70
CA MET A 681 -14.88 26.52 9.47
C MET A 681 -14.38 25.57 8.37
N ARG A 682 -13.06 25.37 8.25
CA ARG A 682 -12.47 24.38 7.32
C ARG A 682 -12.84 22.95 7.72
N MET A 683 -12.78 22.66 9.02
CA MET A 683 -13.18 21.35 9.56
C MET A 683 -14.66 21.07 9.33
N LEU A 684 -15.54 22.04 9.59
CA LEU A 684 -16.98 21.92 9.34
C LEU A 684 -17.29 21.73 7.85
N SER A 685 -16.57 22.40 6.95
CA SER A 685 -16.70 22.21 5.50
C SER A 685 -16.25 20.81 5.05
N LEU A 686 -15.30 20.19 5.76
CA LEU A 686 -14.91 18.80 5.54
C LEU A 686 -15.97 17.84 6.11
N ALA A 687 -16.44 18.08 7.32
CA ALA A 687 -17.47 17.28 7.98
C ALA A 687 -18.81 17.28 7.22
N ALA A 688 -19.17 18.43 6.66
CA ALA A 688 -20.33 18.58 5.80
C ALA A 688 -20.22 17.82 4.50
N ARG A 689 -19.06 17.80 3.85
CA ARG A 689 -18.83 16.96 2.66
C ARG A 689 -18.75 15.48 3.01
N GLY A 690 -18.22 15.14 4.17
CA GLY A 690 -18.12 13.76 4.66
C GLY A 690 -19.43 13.16 5.20
N GLY A 691 -20.51 13.93 5.31
CA GLY A 691 -21.83 13.43 5.72
C GLY A 691 -22.06 13.32 7.24
N PHE A 692 -21.24 13.98 8.05
CA PHE A 692 -21.30 13.92 9.51
C PHE A 692 -21.33 15.31 10.19
N LEU A 693 -21.84 16.33 9.48
CA LEU A 693 -21.96 17.71 9.98
C LEU A 693 -22.70 17.82 11.31
N GLU A 694 -23.82 17.12 11.45
CA GLU A 694 -24.63 17.16 12.67
C GLU A 694 -23.85 16.71 13.90
N ARG A 695 -23.06 15.64 13.76
CA ARG A 695 -22.16 15.14 14.81
C ARG A 695 -21.04 16.14 15.10
N ALA A 696 -20.44 16.73 14.06
CA ALA A 696 -19.39 17.74 14.24
C ALA A 696 -19.90 18.98 14.99
N LEU A 697 -21.10 19.48 14.67
CA LEU A 697 -21.73 20.58 15.39
C LEU A 697 -22.08 20.19 16.84
N ALA A 698 -22.57 18.97 17.07
CA ALA A 698 -22.86 18.47 18.41
C ALA A 698 -21.60 18.34 19.29
N ASP A 699 -20.47 17.91 18.71
CA ASP A 699 -19.20 17.80 19.43
C ASP A 699 -18.57 19.18 19.67
N MET A 700 -18.66 20.12 18.71
CA MET A 700 -18.24 21.51 18.92
C MET A 700 -19.01 22.20 20.05
N ARG A 701 -20.30 21.89 20.23
CA ARG A 701 -21.13 22.41 21.32
C ARG A 701 -20.74 21.92 22.72
N LYS A 702 -19.91 20.87 22.81
CA LYS A 702 -19.37 20.34 24.08
C LYS A 702 -18.00 20.92 24.43
N VAL A 703 -17.42 21.74 23.56
CA VAL A 703 -16.11 22.34 23.81
C VAL A 703 -16.25 23.35 24.94
N ALA A 704 -15.57 23.08 26.05
CA ALA A 704 -15.37 24.01 27.15
C ALA A 704 -13.93 24.53 27.14
N TRP A 705 -13.72 25.71 27.70
CA TRP A 705 -12.40 26.33 27.78
C TRP A 705 -12.24 27.18 29.04
N ASP A 706 -11.04 27.68 29.29
CA ASP A 706 -10.68 28.45 30.47
C ASP A 706 -10.96 29.96 30.35
N ARG A 707 -11.43 30.44 29.18
CA ARG A 707 -11.70 31.87 28.92
C ARG A 707 -13.10 32.35 29.33
N GLY A 708 -13.84 31.51 30.06
CA GLY A 708 -15.16 31.81 30.60
C GLY A 708 -16.32 31.64 29.61
N PRO A 709 -17.56 31.72 30.11
CA PRO A 709 -18.76 31.45 29.30
C PRO A 709 -19.04 32.57 28.30
N VAL A 710 -19.65 32.20 27.17
CA VAL A 710 -19.99 33.08 26.06
C VAL A 710 -21.50 33.23 25.95
N ARG A 711 -21.99 34.47 25.93
CA ARG A 711 -23.42 34.75 25.80
C ARG A 711 -23.81 34.93 24.34
N LEU A 712 -24.71 34.09 23.84
CA LEU A 712 -25.24 34.19 22.48
C LEU A 712 -26.64 33.60 22.41
N GLY A 713 -27.61 34.44 22.04
CA GLY A 713 -29.03 34.10 21.92
C GLY A 713 -29.82 34.27 23.21
N THR A 714 -31.14 34.04 23.11
CA THR A 714 -32.10 34.02 24.21
C THR A 714 -32.90 32.73 24.13
N TYR A 715 -33.46 32.28 25.25
CA TYR A 715 -34.52 31.28 25.26
C TYR A 715 -35.71 31.81 26.04
N THR A 716 -36.91 31.46 25.57
CA THR A 716 -38.17 31.82 26.23
C THR A 716 -38.52 30.74 27.25
N ARG A 717 -38.73 31.14 28.50
CA ARG A 717 -39.23 30.26 29.55
C ARG A 717 -40.72 29.95 29.33
N ALA A 718 -41.22 28.93 30.01
CA ALA A 718 -42.64 28.54 29.95
C ALA A 718 -43.61 29.66 30.39
N ASP A 719 -43.13 30.66 31.13
CA ASP A 719 -43.86 31.86 31.55
C ASP A 719 -43.81 33.02 30.53
N GLY A 720 -43.17 32.81 29.37
CA GLY A 720 -43.01 33.82 28.32
C GLY A 720 -41.82 34.77 28.52
N SER A 721 -41.06 34.65 29.62
CA SER A 721 -39.89 35.50 29.86
C SER A 721 -38.69 35.07 29.02
N GLU A 722 -38.03 36.02 28.37
CA GLU A 722 -36.77 35.78 27.65
C GLU A 722 -35.57 35.88 28.58
N VAL A 723 -34.70 34.88 28.50
CA VAL A 723 -33.47 34.83 29.30
C VAL A 723 -32.26 34.57 28.40
N PRO A 724 -31.10 35.22 28.69
CA PRO A 724 -29.91 35.05 27.87
C PRO A 724 -29.37 33.62 27.93
N LEU A 725 -28.88 33.14 26.78
CA LEU A 725 -28.29 31.82 26.64
C LEU A 725 -26.77 31.89 26.72
N TRP A 726 -26.18 31.00 27.53
CA TRP A 726 -24.74 30.94 27.78
C TRP A 726 -24.18 29.61 27.26
N HIS A 727 -22.98 29.68 26.69
CA HIS A 727 -22.23 28.56 26.11
C HIS A 727 -20.86 28.45 26.79
N ASP A 728 -20.32 27.24 26.88
CA ASP A 728 -19.06 26.98 27.59
C ASP A 728 -17.80 27.46 26.83
N SER A 729 -17.94 27.84 25.54
CA SER A 729 -16.87 28.45 24.74
C SER A 729 -17.37 29.24 23.53
N GLU A 730 -16.50 30.05 22.90
CA GLU A 730 -16.78 30.68 21.61
C GLU A 730 -17.03 29.62 20.51
N VAL A 731 -16.39 28.45 20.60
CA VAL A 731 -16.59 27.32 19.68
C VAL A 731 -18.00 26.76 19.80
N ALA A 732 -18.49 26.57 21.03
CA ALA A 732 -19.84 26.10 21.29
C ALA A 732 -20.91 27.10 20.85
N ALA A 733 -20.68 28.39 21.12
CA ALA A 733 -21.55 29.49 20.68
C ALA A 733 -21.64 29.57 19.14
N ILE A 734 -20.52 29.46 18.44
CA ILE A 734 -20.49 29.49 16.96
C ILE A 734 -21.17 28.25 16.37
N ALA A 735 -20.99 27.06 16.95
CA ALA A 735 -21.70 25.85 16.52
C ALA A 735 -23.22 26.02 16.66
N TYR A 736 -23.67 26.65 17.75
CA TYR A 736 -25.08 27.01 17.95
C TYR A 736 -25.58 28.00 16.89
N ALA A 737 -24.81 29.07 16.58
CA ALA A 737 -25.16 30.01 15.51
C ALA A 737 -25.32 29.31 14.16
N ILE A 738 -24.37 28.45 13.79
CA ILE A 738 -24.39 27.72 12.52
C ILE A 738 -25.59 26.77 12.45
N GLN A 739 -25.91 26.07 13.54
CA GLN A 739 -27.09 25.23 13.61
C GLN A 739 -28.38 26.04 13.37
N ASN A 740 -28.48 27.24 13.93
CA ASN A 740 -29.63 28.13 13.72
C ASN A 740 -29.71 28.70 12.30
N ILE A 741 -28.57 29.02 11.67
CA ILE A 741 -28.50 29.41 10.26
C ILE A 741 -29.07 28.29 9.38
N ILE A 742 -28.63 27.05 9.61
CA ILE A 742 -29.09 25.88 8.85
C ILE A 742 -30.58 25.60 9.14
N GLY A 743 -31.01 25.62 10.39
CA GLY A 743 -32.39 25.36 10.79
C GLY A 743 -33.40 26.32 10.17
N ARG A 744 -33.12 27.64 10.25
CA ARG A 744 -33.96 28.67 9.61
C ARG A 744 -34.03 28.51 8.10
N ARG A 745 -32.92 28.09 7.45
CA ARG A 745 -32.89 27.84 6.01
C ARG A 745 -33.67 26.59 5.61
N GLY A 746 -33.67 25.57 6.47
CA GLY A 746 -34.39 24.30 6.26
C GLY A 746 -35.87 24.34 6.62
N GLY A 747 -36.42 25.47 7.09
CA GLY A 747 -37.83 25.59 7.47
C GLY A 747 -38.23 24.81 8.73
N VAL A 748 -37.25 24.45 9.57
CA VAL A 748 -37.47 23.69 10.81
C VAL A 748 -37.35 24.64 11.99
N ASP A 749 -38.39 24.72 12.82
CA ASP A 749 -38.30 25.38 14.13
C ASP A 749 -37.25 24.66 14.97
N VAL A 750 -36.20 25.39 15.37
CA VAL A 750 -35.09 24.83 16.13
C VAL A 750 -35.61 24.41 17.51
N ALA A 751 -35.63 23.10 17.77
CA ALA A 751 -36.06 22.57 19.07
C ALA A 751 -35.21 23.18 20.22
N PRO A 752 -35.82 23.52 21.37
CA PRO A 752 -35.06 24.04 22.50
C PRO A 752 -34.03 23.01 22.97
N LEU A 753 -32.85 23.51 23.31
CA LEU A 753 -31.79 22.78 24.01
C LEU A 753 -32.35 21.92 25.16
N THR A 754 -32.02 20.63 25.17
CA THR A 754 -32.01 19.86 26.43
C THR A 754 -30.96 20.48 27.33
N THR A 755 -31.40 21.01 28.46
CA THR A 755 -30.58 21.64 29.48
C THR A 755 -29.59 20.63 30.06
N PRO A 756 -28.28 20.93 30.13
CA PRO A 756 -27.43 20.32 31.13
C PRO A 756 -28.02 20.65 32.50
N ARG A 757 -28.21 19.66 33.37
CA ARG A 757 -28.59 19.88 34.77
C ARG A 757 -27.57 20.83 35.40
N HIS A 758 -28.00 22.04 35.75
CA HIS A 758 -27.26 22.93 36.64
C HIS A 758 -27.17 22.27 38.01
N GLY A 759 -26.06 21.59 38.25
CA GLY A 759 -25.66 21.06 39.56
C GLY A 759 -24.31 21.61 40.02
N ALA A 760 -23.79 22.65 39.39
CA ALA A 760 -22.58 23.34 39.83
C ALA A 760 -22.99 24.69 40.42
N GLU A 761 -22.60 24.93 41.67
CA GLU A 761 -22.60 26.27 42.26
C GLU A 761 -22.01 27.28 41.28
N LEU A 762 -22.57 28.49 41.23
CA LEU A 762 -22.01 29.62 40.49
C LEU A 762 -20.62 29.92 41.05
N ALA A 763 -19.60 29.25 40.50
CA ALA A 763 -18.21 29.56 40.78
C ALA A 763 -17.94 30.99 40.33
N ALA A 764 -17.39 31.82 41.22
CA ALA A 764 -17.00 33.18 40.90
C ALA A 764 -16.06 33.17 39.68
N MET A 765 -16.43 33.90 38.63
CA MET A 765 -15.60 34.01 37.42
C MET A 765 -14.25 34.61 37.79
N SER A 766 -13.17 33.88 37.55
CA SER A 766 -11.82 34.43 37.64
C SER A 766 -11.64 35.43 36.50
N GLY A 767 -11.25 36.68 36.82
CA GLY A 767 -10.90 37.69 35.83
C GLY A 767 -9.64 37.29 35.05
N ALA A 768 -9.28 38.05 34.01
CA ALA A 768 -8.05 37.79 33.28
C ALA A 768 -6.82 37.95 34.20
N LYS A 769 -5.72 37.28 33.86
CA LYS A 769 -4.47 37.39 34.61
C LYS A 769 -3.94 38.82 34.53
N CYS A 770 -3.84 39.48 35.69
CA CYS A 770 -3.23 40.79 35.78
C CYS A 770 -1.75 40.69 35.40
N PRO A 771 -1.25 41.51 34.45
CA PRO A 771 0.16 41.49 34.07
C PRO A 771 1.08 41.97 35.20
N GLU A 772 0.55 42.72 36.17
CA GLU A 772 1.31 43.26 37.29
C GLU A 772 1.36 42.30 38.48
N CYS A 773 0.21 41.89 39.04
CA CYS A 773 0.19 41.04 40.24
C CYS A 773 0.00 39.54 39.95
N GLY A 774 -0.27 39.15 38.70
CA GLY A 774 -0.49 37.76 38.33
C GLY A 774 -1.81 37.15 38.82
N ALA A 775 -2.64 37.90 39.56
CA ALA A 775 -3.96 37.46 40.00
C ALA A 775 -4.94 37.45 38.84
N ASN A 776 -5.81 36.43 38.79
CA ASN A 776 -6.91 36.33 37.83
C ASN A 776 -8.09 37.20 38.28
N ALA A 777 -7.85 38.52 38.33
CA ALA A 777 -8.74 39.52 38.89
C ALA A 777 -8.86 40.77 37.99
N MET A 778 -8.46 40.66 36.72
CA MET A 778 -8.54 41.77 35.77
C MET A 778 -9.91 41.77 35.05
N VAL A 779 -10.61 42.89 35.13
CA VAL A 779 -11.98 43.12 34.63
C VAL A 779 -12.04 44.42 33.83
N ARG A 780 -13.06 44.61 32.98
CA ARG A 780 -13.27 45.90 32.29
C ARG A 780 -14.12 46.84 33.13
N LYS A 781 -13.59 48.00 33.49
CA LYS A 781 -14.29 49.05 34.23
C LYS A 781 -14.10 50.39 33.51
N ASP A 782 -15.20 51.06 33.19
CA ASP A 782 -15.22 52.38 32.53
C ASP A 782 -14.41 52.44 31.21
N GLY A 783 -14.45 51.36 30.43
CA GLY A 783 -13.72 51.25 29.15
C GLY A 783 -12.24 50.88 29.31
N CYS A 784 -11.73 50.77 30.54
CA CYS A 784 -10.35 50.37 30.81
C CYS A 784 -10.27 48.98 31.42
N ASP A 785 -9.17 48.30 31.14
CA ASP A 785 -8.74 47.12 31.90
C ASP A 785 -8.42 47.55 33.35
N PHE A 786 -8.99 46.89 34.35
CA PHE A 786 -8.84 47.22 35.76
C PHE A 786 -8.68 45.95 36.60
N CYS A 787 -7.62 45.85 37.40
CA CYS A 787 -7.44 44.74 38.33
C CYS A 787 -8.08 45.04 39.68
N THR A 788 -9.05 44.22 40.10
CA THR A 788 -9.74 44.39 41.39
C THR A 788 -8.86 44.00 42.59
N GLU A 789 -7.77 43.26 42.37
CA GLU A 789 -6.87 42.82 43.45
C GLU A 789 -5.79 43.86 43.77
N CYS A 790 -5.13 44.43 42.76
CA CYS A 790 -4.01 45.35 42.95
C CYS A 790 -4.27 46.78 42.46
N GLY A 791 -5.41 47.03 41.82
CA GLY A 791 -5.76 48.36 41.29
C GLY A 791 -5.11 48.72 39.95
N HIS A 792 -4.37 47.81 39.32
CA HIS A 792 -3.74 48.04 38.01
C HIS A 792 -4.76 48.50 36.96
N VAL A 793 -4.47 49.61 36.26
CA VAL A 793 -5.26 50.09 35.12
C VAL A 793 -4.48 49.82 33.85
N GLY A 794 -5.00 48.93 33.01
CA GLY A 794 -4.44 48.55 31.72
C GLY A 794 -5.00 49.38 30.56
N ALA A 795 -5.05 48.79 29.36
CA ALA A 795 -5.48 49.49 28.16
C ALA A 795 -6.94 49.98 28.25
N CYS A 796 -7.18 51.22 27.84
CA CYS A 796 -8.51 51.81 27.69
C CYS A 796 -8.93 51.77 26.21
N GLY A 797 -10.15 51.28 25.94
CA GLY A 797 -10.70 51.10 24.59
C GLY A 797 -12.21 51.25 24.53
#